data_AF-A0A938M7P3-F1
#
_entry.id   AF-A0A938M7P3-F1
#
_cell.length_a   1.000
_cell.length_b   1.000
_cell.length_c   1.000
_cell.angle_alpha   90.00
_cell.angle_beta   90.00
_cell.angle_gamma   90.00
#
_symmetry.space_group_name_H-M   'P 1'
#
loop_
_entity.id
_entity.type
_entity.pdbx_description
1 polymer ?
#
loop_
_entity_poly.entity_id
_entity_poly.type
_entity_poly.pdbx_seq_one_letter_code
_entity_poly.pdbx_strand_id
1 'polypeptide(L)'
;PGRDPKKTIPARDMLLWWLRVKLGGEPWHANHSVYSYFDRFGESNPDWFADGKPARGAHLCYTHPGFLAQHAQDARDYFDGKYPTMQFPKGGQVMGAGDYYPAVPIDSSSGWCSCPRCKALLDVSQPIAENTPGAEFFNGRYSEYVWTFANAVAREVRKTHPNKWISTCAYARYFLPPRNVKLEPNISVCVTKQVMLYAHPASKKYFNDTLRAWHKRVGELYIWEYYLNQYFSKFCAFPWITPHLIAEDIAFLKTVGVVGKFVETSPWKSRRGNMAEDLLPVYVTAKLLVDDSRGVDEILDEHYRLFYGPAAAPMKAFFEKMEAAWLAHGEVFAHKASGQRRSWEIMCPPAKLKEFHEHIVKALALATDDPYATRVRLMNEAIYKPMEKHCLEYAERNKSRRSLACPLLTTPPTVDGKLDDPAWKQAARTQPLVGMTMEKVEVDTIAYVGRDDKMLYVAFDCPEPHMDKIVATHNKPDSLDVCLDDDVEVFVDVGRTRQQYYHFLINPNGTMADRAVGMGLDAHGIGWNSGAKVAVARAENGWTVELAIPLEAMKAAPKPGEVWGFNACRVRRGGVKDHHGQATCWSPTFGGFNTPDEFGALIMAQSEKSDSVGQTPQPVVELAFEDETASDSSRVSTGGRASAKLDRSRDGKPWDASCRVQGKSGFGCAFDPAAKRYITVNFPEDLGLPRGDFTVMFWFKTATEADQCLLASTTTAPFWLMNLSRVKDKRLLRFMLATEPPTVAANADAPPADDQWHHVAVTLDRGKLATLHVDGEPRDSVDISKHKGALKNVMTVGGPYSHFSGCMDTLQVYQGALTPPQVR
;
A
#
# COMPACT_ATOMS: atom_id res chain seq x y z
N PRO A 1 9.75 3.24 -24.63
CA PRO A 1 9.98 3.80 -25.98
C PRO A 1 10.92 5.03 -25.98
N GLY A 2 11.99 4.98 -26.78
CA GLY A 2 13.04 6.00 -26.86
C GLY A 2 12.53 7.36 -27.34
N ARG A 3 13.02 8.42 -26.68
CA ARG A 3 12.67 9.82 -26.94
C ARG A 3 13.43 10.32 -28.17
N ASP A 4 12.74 10.60 -29.26
CA ASP A 4 13.23 11.54 -30.26
C ASP A 4 12.51 12.89 -30.10
N PRO A 5 13.12 13.88 -29.41
CA PRO A 5 12.53 15.21 -29.23
C PRO A 5 12.35 15.98 -30.56
N LYS A 6 12.82 15.47 -31.70
CA LYS A 6 12.69 16.12 -33.02
C LYS A 6 11.43 15.74 -33.80
N LYS A 7 10.62 14.78 -33.36
CA LYS A 7 9.33 14.46 -33.98
C LYS A 7 8.19 15.25 -33.33
N THR A 8 8.11 16.54 -33.62
CA THR A 8 6.90 17.33 -33.31
C THR A 8 5.82 17.00 -34.33
N ILE A 9 4.62 16.61 -33.87
CA ILE A 9 3.44 16.52 -34.74
C ILE A 9 3.17 17.94 -35.27
N PRO A 10 3.03 18.16 -36.59
CA PRO A 10 2.70 19.47 -37.12
C PRO A 10 1.42 20.03 -36.47
N ALA A 11 1.41 21.33 -36.15
CA ALA A 11 0.26 21.96 -35.49
C ALA A 11 -1.05 21.75 -36.27
N ARG A 12 -0.98 21.76 -37.60
CA ARG A 12 -2.10 21.44 -38.50
C ARG A 12 -2.65 20.04 -38.25
N ASP A 13 -1.79 19.04 -38.09
CA ASP A 13 -2.23 17.65 -37.91
C ASP A 13 -2.83 17.44 -36.52
N MET A 14 -2.32 18.12 -35.49
CA MET A 14 -2.97 18.17 -34.18
C MET A 14 -4.36 18.80 -34.24
N LEU A 15 -4.50 19.95 -34.92
CA LEU A 15 -5.79 20.63 -35.10
C LEU A 15 -6.77 19.76 -35.88
N LEU A 16 -6.32 19.12 -36.97
CA LEU A 16 -7.14 18.18 -37.73
C LEU A 16 -7.57 16.97 -36.89
N TRP A 17 -6.69 16.47 -36.02
CA TRP A 17 -7.04 15.41 -35.09
C TRP A 17 -8.14 15.87 -34.12
N TRP A 18 -7.99 17.03 -33.47
CA TRP A 18 -9.02 17.61 -32.59
C TRP A 18 -10.36 17.76 -33.30
N LEU A 19 -10.36 18.32 -34.51
CA LEU A 19 -11.58 18.45 -35.32
C LEU A 19 -12.22 17.09 -35.65
N ARG A 20 -11.41 16.07 -35.98
CA ARG A 20 -11.90 14.71 -36.29
C ARG A 20 -12.50 14.02 -35.07
N VAL A 21 -11.92 14.22 -33.89
CA VAL A 21 -12.51 13.74 -32.64
C VAL A 21 -13.56 14.70 -32.08
N LYS A 22 -13.87 15.77 -32.81
CA LYS A 22 -14.82 16.83 -32.45
C LYS A 22 -14.55 17.45 -31.07
N LEU A 23 -13.28 17.50 -30.69
CA LEU A 23 -12.81 18.30 -29.56
C LEU A 23 -12.70 19.76 -30.03
N GLY A 24 -13.33 20.67 -29.29
CA GLY A 24 -13.49 22.08 -29.62
C GLY A 24 -14.80 22.62 -29.06
N GLY A 25 -15.24 23.78 -29.54
CA GLY A 25 -16.47 24.41 -29.09
C GLY A 25 -16.34 25.93 -29.02
N GLU A 26 -17.26 26.56 -28.30
CA GLU A 26 -17.19 27.99 -28.02
C GLU A 26 -15.90 28.32 -27.26
N PRO A 27 -15.19 29.41 -27.62
CA PRO A 27 -14.04 29.86 -26.87
C PRO A 27 -14.43 30.14 -25.41
N TRP A 28 -13.81 29.44 -24.48
CA TRP A 28 -14.01 29.63 -23.05
C TRP A 28 -12.66 29.43 -22.33
N HIS A 29 -12.39 30.24 -21.31
CA HIS A 29 -11.14 30.16 -20.55
C HIS A 29 -11.36 30.56 -19.10
N ALA A 30 -11.00 29.69 -18.15
CA ALA A 30 -10.74 30.08 -16.76
C ALA A 30 -9.45 29.41 -16.31
N ASN A 31 -8.39 30.18 -16.11
CA ASN A 31 -7.13 29.69 -15.56
C ASN A 31 -6.54 30.77 -14.65
N HIS A 32 -5.59 30.42 -13.80
CA HIS A 32 -4.91 31.32 -12.87
C HIS A 32 -4.50 32.62 -13.58
N SER A 33 -5.08 33.76 -13.19
CA SER A 33 -5.15 34.98 -14.01
C SER A 33 -4.38 36.19 -13.46
N VAL A 34 -3.59 35.99 -12.41
CA VAL A 34 -2.87 37.08 -11.72
C VAL A 34 -1.34 36.95 -11.66
N TYR A 35 -0.72 35.96 -12.33
CA TYR A 35 0.75 35.82 -12.37
C TYR A 35 1.47 37.04 -12.96
N SER A 36 0.88 37.71 -13.95
CA SER A 36 1.46 38.92 -14.55
C SER A 36 1.56 40.09 -13.57
N TYR A 37 0.79 40.08 -12.46
CA TYR A 37 0.77 41.19 -11.50
C TYR A 37 2.10 41.35 -10.78
N PHE A 38 2.84 40.25 -10.53
CA PHE A 38 4.18 40.34 -9.95
C PHE A 38 5.11 41.22 -10.79
N ASP A 39 5.07 41.05 -12.11
CA ASP A 39 5.93 41.79 -13.03
C ASP A 39 5.42 43.21 -13.34
N ARG A 40 4.10 43.44 -13.19
CA ARG A 40 3.46 44.72 -13.47
C ARG A 40 3.43 45.66 -12.26
N PHE A 41 3.27 45.11 -11.06
CA PHE A 41 2.90 45.86 -9.87
C PHE A 41 3.66 45.44 -8.60
N GLY A 42 4.51 44.41 -8.65
CA GLY A 42 5.27 43.94 -7.49
C GLY A 42 6.09 45.04 -6.83
N GLU A 43 6.73 45.90 -7.61
CA GLU A 43 7.54 47.02 -7.11
C GLU A 43 6.70 48.25 -6.76
N SER A 44 5.71 48.61 -7.60
CA SER A 44 4.95 49.86 -7.46
C SER A 44 3.81 49.78 -6.46
N ASN A 45 3.25 48.59 -6.23
CA ASN A 45 2.06 48.37 -5.41
C ASN A 45 2.23 47.10 -4.54
N PRO A 46 3.24 47.05 -3.66
CA PRO A 46 3.50 45.88 -2.84
C PRO A 46 2.32 45.54 -1.91
N ASP A 47 1.52 46.53 -1.51
CA ASP A 47 0.30 46.41 -0.71
C ASP A 47 -0.84 45.62 -1.39
N TRP A 48 -0.76 45.40 -2.70
CA TRP A 48 -1.70 44.55 -3.43
C TRP A 48 -1.41 43.05 -3.25
N PHE A 49 -0.26 42.70 -2.70
CA PHE A 49 0.16 41.31 -2.49
C PHE A 49 -0.16 40.85 -1.06
N ALA A 50 -0.19 39.52 -0.84
CA ALA A 50 -0.39 38.98 0.49
C ALA A 50 0.61 39.60 1.48
N ASP A 51 0.08 40.24 2.52
CA ASP A 51 0.83 40.85 3.61
C ASP A 51 1.88 41.88 3.18
N GLY A 52 1.65 42.54 2.04
CA GLY A 52 2.56 43.54 1.49
C GLY A 52 3.85 42.95 0.90
N LYS A 53 3.87 41.63 0.62
CA LYS A 53 5.07 40.88 0.22
C LYS A 53 4.89 40.25 -1.15
N PRO A 54 5.38 40.91 -2.22
CA PRO A 54 5.39 40.32 -3.55
C PRO A 54 6.40 39.16 -3.58
N ALA A 55 5.90 37.93 -3.55
CA ALA A 55 6.71 36.73 -3.74
C ALA A 55 6.02 35.83 -4.77
N ARG A 56 6.72 35.46 -5.85
CA ARG A 56 6.14 34.57 -6.87
C ARG A 56 5.68 33.27 -6.22
N GLY A 57 4.38 32.98 -6.35
CA GLY A 57 3.72 31.83 -5.72
C GLY A 57 2.96 32.13 -4.42
N ALA A 58 3.13 33.31 -3.82
CA ALA A 58 2.25 33.82 -2.76
C ALA A 58 0.98 34.41 -3.37
N HIS A 59 -0.15 34.43 -2.66
CA HIS A 59 -1.39 35.02 -3.18
C HIS A 59 -1.34 36.55 -3.21
N LEU A 60 -2.32 37.17 -3.87
CA LEU A 60 -2.57 38.60 -3.76
C LEU A 60 -3.53 38.91 -2.60
N CYS A 61 -3.62 40.19 -2.24
CA CYS A 61 -4.66 40.71 -1.36
C CYS A 61 -5.95 40.90 -2.18
N TYR A 62 -6.76 39.84 -2.26
CA TYR A 62 -7.97 39.81 -3.08
C TYR A 62 -9.11 40.73 -2.58
N THR A 63 -8.92 41.39 -1.44
CA THR A 63 -9.82 42.45 -0.94
C THR A 63 -9.26 43.86 -1.13
N HIS A 64 -8.08 44.02 -1.74
CA HIS A 64 -7.48 45.33 -1.93
C HIS A 64 -8.21 46.13 -3.02
N PRO A 65 -8.76 47.33 -2.72
CA PRO A 65 -9.57 48.09 -3.69
C PRO A 65 -8.81 48.44 -4.96
N GLY A 66 -7.53 48.79 -4.85
CA GLY A 66 -6.68 49.10 -6.01
C GLY A 66 -6.49 47.88 -6.93
N PHE A 67 -6.24 46.71 -6.36
CA PHE A 67 -6.12 45.47 -7.12
C PHE A 67 -7.45 45.11 -7.81
N LEU A 68 -8.58 45.18 -7.08
CA LEU A 68 -9.91 44.90 -7.63
C LEU A 68 -10.25 45.82 -8.80
N ALA A 69 -10.00 47.13 -8.65
CA ALA A 69 -10.23 48.11 -9.69
C ALA A 69 -9.35 47.85 -10.92
N GLN A 70 -8.07 47.52 -10.71
CA GLN A 70 -7.15 47.22 -11.80
C GLN A 70 -7.55 45.94 -12.55
N HIS A 71 -7.96 44.88 -11.84
CA HIS A 71 -8.37 43.64 -12.48
C HIS A 71 -9.67 43.80 -13.28
N ALA A 72 -10.63 44.58 -12.77
CA ALA A 72 -11.82 44.94 -13.53
C ALA A 72 -11.47 45.79 -14.77
N GLN A 73 -10.49 46.70 -14.67
CA GLN A 73 -10.04 47.49 -15.81
C GLN A 73 -9.33 46.63 -16.86
N ASP A 74 -8.47 45.69 -16.46
CA ASP A 74 -7.82 44.76 -17.37
C ASP A 74 -8.85 43.92 -18.16
N ALA A 75 -9.94 43.51 -17.50
CA ALA A 75 -11.05 42.80 -18.13
C ALA A 75 -11.78 43.67 -19.16
N ARG A 76 -12.07 44.94 -18.83
CA ARG A 76 -12.67 45.90 -19.79
C ARG A 76 -11.76 46.13 -20.99
N ASP A 77 -10.47 46.35 -20.74
CA ASP A 77 -9.47 46.57 -21.78
C ASP A 77 -9.34 45.37 -22.73
N TYR A 78 -9.48 44.15 -22.20
CA TYR A 78 -9.57 42.94 -23.01
C TYR A 78 -10.82 42.94 -23.90
N PHE A 79 -12.01 43.19 -23.33
CA PHE A 79 -13.26 43.21 -24.10
C PHE A 79 -13.33 44.36 -25.12
N ASP A 80 -12.64 45.47 -24.86
CA ASP A 80 -12.46 46.60 -25.79
C ASP A 80 -11.41 46.32 -26.89
N GLY A 81 -10.75 45.16 -26.87
CA GLY A 81 -9.77 44.76 -27.89
C GLY A 81 -8.41 45.46 -27.80
N LYS A 82 -8.04 46.02 -26.64
CA LYS A 82 -6.77 46.77 -26.49
C LYS A 82 -5.52 45.89 -26.55
N TYR A 83 -5.67 44.57 -26.38
CA TYR A 83 -4.56 43.62 -26.41
C TYR A 83 -4.62 42.75 -27.67
N PRO A 84 -3.67 42.91 -28.62
CA PRO A 84 -3.67 42.19 -29.90
C PRO A 84 -3.23 40.73 -29.75
N THR A 85 -2.47 40.41 -28.71
CA THR A 85 -2.17 39.04 -28.28
C THR A 85 -3.05 38.73 -27.09
N MET A 86 -3.53 37.49 -26.98
CA MET A 86 -4.19 37.00 -25.76
C MET A 86 -3.23 36.99 -24.54
N GLN A 87 -2.13 37.74 -24.52
CA GLN A 87 -1.12 37.78 -23.47
C GLN A 87 -0.76 39.22 -23.12
N PHE A 88 -0.58 39.50 -21.82
CA PHE A 88 -0.01 40.76 -21.38
C PHE A 88 1.42 40.95 -21.94
N PRO A 89 1.83 42.20 -22.27
CA PRO A 89 3.19 42.51 -22.74
C PRO A 89 4.31 42.10 -21.77
N LYS A 90 4.01 42.03 -20.47
CA LYS A 90 4.88 41.49 -19.41
C LYS A 90 4.19 40.31 -18.72
N GLY A 91 4.89 39.19 -18.58
CA GLY A 91 4.42 38.02 -17.82
C GLY A 91 3.72 36.91 -18.63
N GLY A 92 3.43 37.09 -19.93
CA GLY A 92 3.04 36.01 -20.85
C GLY A 92 1.74 35.26 -20.52
N GLN A 93 0.90 35.82 -19.65
CA GLN A 93 -0.30 35.18 -19.14
C GLN A 93 -1.49 35.33 -20.10
N VAL A 94 -2.25 34.25 -20.32
CA VAL A 94 -3.44 34.29 -21.17
C VAL A 94 -4.53 35.18 -20.54
N MET A 95 -5.05 36.12 -21.33
CA MET A 95 -5.96 37.18 -20.87
C MET A 95 -7.41 36.75 -20.77
N GLY A 96 -7.88 35.88 -21.66
CA GLY A 96 -9.29 35.53 -21.79
C GLY A 96 -9.56 34.84 -23.13
N ALA A 97 -10.77 34.34 -23.32
CA ALA A 97 -11.18 33.74 -24.59
C ALA A 97 -12.63 34.12 -24.90
N GLY A 98 -12.87 34.69 -26.09
CA GLY A 98 -14.19 35.14 -26.51
C GLY A 98 -14.79 36.14 -25.52
N ASP A 99 -15.93 35.76 -24.95
CA ASP A 99 -16.70 36.61 -24.03
C ASP A 99 -16.36 36.37 -22.55
N TYR A 100 -15.27 35.65 -22.28
CA TYR A 100 -14.87 35.22 -20.95
C TYR A 100 -13.51 35.80 -20.53
N TYR A 101 -13.46 36.43 -19.37
CA TYR A 101 -12.24 36.91 -18.72
C TYR A 101 -12.03 36.25 -17.35
N PRO A 102 -10.87 35.63 -17.08
CA PRO A 102 -10.64 34.85 -15.88
C PRO A 102 -10.36 35.71 -14.65
N ALA A 103 -11.05 35.44 -13.54
CA ALA A 103 -10.74 35.92 -12.20
C ALA A 103 -10.41 34.72 -11.30
N VAL A 104 -9.22 34.15 -11.47
CA VAL A 104 -8.78 32.93 -10.77
C VAL A 104 -7.51 33.24 -9.96
N PRO A 105 -7.46 32.83 -8.67
CA PRO A 105 -6.29 33.01 -7.80
C PRO A 105 -5.00 32.40 -8.35
N ILE A 106 -3.89 32.55 -7.62
CA ILE A 106 -2.62 31.86 -7.93
C ILE A 106 -2.75 30.37 -7.64
N ASP A 107 -2.06 29.53 -8.41
CA ASP A 107 -2.00 28.08 -8.20
C ASP A 107 -1.08 27.74 -7.03
N SER A 108 -1.53 28.07 -5.81
CA SER A 108 -0.78 27.83 -4.58
C SER A 108 -1.73 27.50 -3.44
N SER A 109 -1.34 26.52 -2.63
CA SER A 109 -2.07 26.10 -1.43
C SER A 109 -1.65 26.89 -0.18
N SER A 110 -0.68 27.80 -0.28
CA SER A 110 -0.08 28.55 0.83
C SER A 110 0.15 30.03 0.48
N GLY A 111 0.51 30.85 1.47
CA GLY A 111 0.77 32.28 1.25
C GLY A 111 -0.49 33.10 1.01
N TRP A 112 -1.61 32.74 1.64
CA TRP A 112 -2.85 33.51 1.63
C TRP A 112 -2.68 34.81 2.43
N CYS A 113 -3.31 35.90 1.96
CA CYS A 113 -3.25 37.20 2.66
C CYS A 113 -3.88 37.10 4.06
N SER A 114 -3.15 37.56 5.08
CA SER A 114 -3.56 37.53 6.48
C SER A 114 -4.10 38.86 7.01
N CYS A 115 -4.22 39.88 6.14
CA CYS A 115 -4.77 41.17 6.54
C CYS A 115 -6.21 41.04 7.11
N PRO A 116 -6.66 41.96 8.00
CA PRO A 116 -7.94 41.81 8.70
C PRO A 116 -9.15 41.58 7.79
N ARG A 117 -9.19 42.23 6.62
CA ARG A 117 -10.27 42.05 5.63
C ARG A 117 -10.29 40.66 5.01
N CYS A 118 -9.12 40.15 4.61
CA CYS A 118 -9.00 38.81 4.04
C CYS A 118 -9.29 37.75 5.09
N LYS A 119 -8.73 37.90 6.29
CA LYS A 119 -8.93 36.97 7.42
C LYS A 119 -10.41 36.87 7.82
N ALA A 120 -11.17 37.96 7.76
CA ALA A 120 -12.61 37.96 8.03
C ALA A 120 -13.44 37.13 7.03
N LEU A 121 -12.89 36.82 5.84
CA LEU A 121 -13.53 36.00 4.81
C LEU A 121 -13.04 34.54 4.81
N LEU A 122 -12.05 34.20 5.64
CA LEU A 122 -11.58 32.81 5.74
C LEU A 122 -12.42 32.08 6.78
N ASP A 123 -13.02 30.96 6.38
CA ASP A 123 -13.70 30.05 7.31
C ASP A 123 -12.90 28.75 7.43
N VAL A 124 -11.73 28.84 8.06
CA VAL A 124 -10.90 27.67 8.33
C VAL A 124 -11.54 26.68 9.32
N SER A 125 -12.61 27.10 10.00
CA SER A 125 -13.39 26.26 10.92
C SER A 125 -14.44 25.40 10.22
N GLN A 126 -14.73 25.65 8.94
CA GLN A 126 -15.69 24.85 8.20
C GLN A 126 -15.30 23.36 8.24
N PRO A 127 -16.23 22.48 8.64
CA PRO A 127 -15.96 21.04 8.68
C PRO A 127 -15.73 20.52 7.27
N ILE A 128 -14.80 19.57 7.15
CA ILE A 128 -14.55 18.81 5.93
C ILE A 128 -15.46 17.58 5.99
N ALA A 129 -16.07 17.21 4.86
CA ALA A 129 -16.92 16.04 4.81
C ALA A 129 -16.12 14.77 5.18
N GLU A 130 -16.53 14.11 6.25
CA GLU A 130 -15.92 12.87 6.72
C GLU A 130 -16.26 11.70 5.78
N ASN A 131 -15.39 10.69 5.72
CA ASN A 131 -15.56 9.48 4.87
C ASN A 131 -15.90 9.80 3.40
N THR A 132 -15.46 10.97 2.92
CA THR A 132 -15.75 11.47 1.59
C THR A 132 -14.43 11.74 0.88
N PRO A 133 -13.87 10.74 0.17
CA PRO A 133 -12.68 10.91 -0.63
C PRO A 133 -12.61 12.22 -1.42
N GLY A 134 -11.49 12.92 -1.31
CA GLY A 134 -11.23 14.17 -2.00
C GLY A 134 -11.78 15.41 -1.31
N ALA A 135 -12.71 15.30 -0.34
CA ALA A 135 -13.27 16.46 0.35
C ALA A 135 -12.21 17.28 1.13
N GLU A 136 -11.11 16.64 1.53
CA GLU A 136 -9.95 17.31 2.15
C GLU A 136 -9.28 18.31 1.20
N PHE A 137 -9.33 18.04 -0.10
CA PHE A 137 -8.85 18.93 -1.14
C PHE A 137 -9.98 19.85 -1.62
N PHE A 138 -11.13 19.27 -1.97
CA PHE A 138 -12.32 19.94 -2.52
C PHE A 138 -13.27 20.39 -1.40
N ASN A 139 -13.01 21.54 -0.78
CA ASN A 139 -13.85 22.11 0.29
C ASN A 139 -14.06 23.62 0.15
N GLY A 140 -14.74 24.25 1.11
CA GLY A 140 -15.17 25.64 1.04
C GLY A 140 -14.48 26.62 2.00
N ARG A 141 -13.40 26.22 2.69
CA ARG A 141 -12.76 27.03 3.75
C ARG A 141 -12.30 28.42 3.28
N TYR A 142 -12.09 28.58 1.96
CA TYR A 142 -11.63 29.79 1.29
C TYR A 142 -12.66 30.31 0.29
N SER A 143 -13.86 29.74 0.25
CA SER A 143 -14.90 30.12 -0.71
C SER A 143 -15.29 31.57 -0.60
N GLU A 144 -15.66 32.07 0.59
CA GLU A 144 -16.06 33.48 0.74
C GLU A 144 -14.95 34.42 0.26
N TYR A 145 -13.69 34.09 0.57
CA TYR A 145 -12.53 34.88 0.19
C TYR A 145 -12.35 34.99 -1.33
N VAL A 146 -12.29 33.87 -2.04
CA VAL A 146 -12.06 33.85 -3.50
C VAL A 146 -13.28 34.35 -4.27
N TRP A 147 -14.48 33.93 -3.86
CA TRP A 147 -15.71 34.30 -4.55
C TRP A 147 -16.09 35.76 -4.33
N THR A 148 -15.71 36.39 -3.20
CA THR A 148 -15.85 37.84 -3.02
C THR A 148 -15.05 38.61 -4.07
N PHE A 149 -13.83 38.15 -4.38
CA PHE A 149 -12.99 38.76 -5.40
C PHE A 149 -13.60 38.65 -6.80
N ALA A 150 -13.90 37.43 -7.24
CA ALA A 150 -14.51 37.23 -8.56
C ALA A 150 -15.82 38.03 -8.69
N ASN A 151 -16.62 38.07 -7.62
CA ASN A 151 -17.88 38.82 -7.59
C ASN A 151 -17.71 40.34 -7.67
N ALA A 152 -16.70 40.89 -6.99
CA ALA A 152 -16.39 42.32 -7.07
C ALA A 152 -15.98 42.72 -8.49
N VAL A 153 -15.14 41.92 -9.15
CA VAL A 153 -14.73 42.14 -10.54
C VAL A 153 -15.92 42.04 -11.48
N ALA A 154 -16.74 41.00 -11.34
CA ALA A 154 -17.94 40.80 -12.16
C ALA A 154 -18.91 41.98 -12.07
N ARG A 155 -19.15 42.50 -10.86
CA ARG A 155 -20.00 43.67 -10.63
C ARG A 155 -19.48 44.91 -11.35
N GLU A 156 -18.19 45.16 -11.29
CA GLU A 156 -17.58 46.33 -11.93
C GLU A 156 -17.54 46.22 -13.46
N VAL A 157 -17.32 45.03 -14.00
CA VAL A 157 -17.31 44.79 -15.45
C VAL A 157 -18.71 44.89 -16.04
N ARG A 158 -19.72 44.36 -15.35
CA ARG A 158 -21.12 44.36 -15.81
C ARG A 158 -21.69 45.77 -16.04
N LYS A 159 -21.17 46.79 -15.34
CA LYS A 159 -21.57 48.19 -15.52
C LYS A 159 -21.33 48.70 -16.95
N THR A 160 -20.30 48.21 -17.62
CA THR A 160 -19.93 48.64 -18.98
C THR A 160 -20.05 47.52 -20.02
N HIS A 161 -19.95 46.26 -19.60
CA HIS A 161 -19.97 45.08 -20.46
C HIS A 161 -21.00 44.05 -19.94
N PRO A 162 -22.32 44.36 -19.98
CA PRO A 162 -23.34 43.54 -19.33
C PRO A 162 -23.52 42.13 -19.93
N ASN A 163 -23.05 41.93 -21.17
CA ASN A 163 -23.13 40.65 -21.90
C ASN A 163 -21.83 39.85 -21.85
N LYS A 164 -20.85 40.26 -21.02
CA LYS A 164 -19.56 39.59 -20.88
C LYS A 164 -19.43 38.91 -19.53
N TRP A 165 -18.68 37.81 -19.52
CA TRP A 165 -18.56 36.90 -18.39
C TRP A 165 -17.23 37.07 -17.67
N ILE A 166 -17.30 37.04 -16.34
CA ILE A 166 -16.14 36.75 -15.52
C ILE A 166 -16.13 35.25 -15.25
N SER A 167 -15.15 34.56 -15.82
CA SER A 167 -14.96 33.14 -15.66
C SER A 167 -14.07 32.86 -14.45
N THR A 168 -14.37 31.82 -13.69
CA THR A 168 -13.55 31.42 -12.55
C THR A 168 -13.71 29.93 -12.24
N CYS A 169 -12.88 29.40 -11.34
CA CYS A 169 -12.83 27.98 -11.03
C CYS A 169 -13.29 27.71 -9.59
N ALA A 170 -14.17 26.73 -9.41
CA ALA A 170 -14.38 26.09 -8.12
C ALA A 170 -13.30 25.01 -7.95
N TYR A 171 -12.22 25.38 -7.25
CA TYR A 171 -10.99 24.58 -7.13
C TYR A 171 -10.51 24.50 -5.68
N ALA A 172 -9.95 23.34 -5.31
CA ALA A 172 -9.34 23.11 -4.02
C ALA A 172 -10.20 23.63 -2.84
N ARG A 173 -9.64 24.50 -1.99
CA ARG A 173 -10.28 24.98 -0.75
C ARG A 173 -11.37 26.04 -0.97
N TYR A 174 -11.65 26.42 -2.21
CA TYR A 174 -12.74 27.31 -2.60
C TYR A 174 -13.70 26.63 -3.61
N PHE A 175 -13.77 25.30 -3.55
CA PHE A 175 -14.58 24.44 -4.40
C PHE A 175 -16.09 24.59 -4.16
N LEU A 176 -16.50 24.81 -2.91
CA LEU A 176 -17.92 24.97 -2.58
C LEU A 176 -18.42 26.39 -2.92
N PRO A 177 -19.71 26.59 -3.24
CA PRO A 177 -20.28 27.92 -3.37
C PRO A 177 -20.12 28.76 -2.08
N PRO A 178 -19.94 30.09 -2.18
CA PRO A 178 -19.98 30.94 -1.01
C PRO A 178 -21.39 30.92 -0.39
N ARG A 179 -21.47 30.95 0.93
CA ARG A 179 -22.74 30.98 1.69
C ARG A 179 -23.29 32.40 1.76
N ASN A 180 -22.43 33.37 2.02
CA ASN A 180 -22.81 34.74 2.37
C ASN A 180 -22.70 35.74 1.20
N VAL A 181 -22.02 35.35 0.11
CA VAL A 181 -21.92 36.19 -1.09
C VAL A 181 -23.02 35.82 -2.08
N LYS A 182 -23.87 36.80 -2.42
CA LYS A 182 -24.74 36.71 -3.61
C LYS A 182 -23.90 37.03 -4.85
N LEU A 183 -23.75 36.02 -5.71
CA LEU A 183 -22.99 36.13 -6.95
C LEU A 183 -23.73 36.96 -8.00
N GLU A 184 -22.99 37.77 -8.75
CA GLU A 184 -23.47 38.47 -9.93
C GLU A 184 -23.81 37.44 -11.04
N PRO A 185 -24.85 37.69 -11.85
CA PRO A 185 -25.32 36.74 -12.85
C PRO A 185 -24.36 36.55 -14.03
N ASN A 186 -23.39 37.45 -14.23
CA ASN A 186 -22.37 37.34 -15.28
C ASN A 186 -21.11 36.61 -14.81
N ILE A 187 -21.26 35.70 -13.84
CA ILE A 187 -20.19 34.80 -13.39
C ILE A 187 -20.42 33.43 -14.03
N SER A 188 -19.39 32.95 -14.72
CA SER A 188 -19.31 31.60 -15.30
C SER A 188 -18.34 30.78 -14.46
N VAL A 189 -18.79 29.62 -13.97
CA VAL A 189 -18.00 28.80 -13.04
C VAL A 189 -17.60 27.48 -13.67
N CYS A 190 -16.33 27.14 -13.54
CA CYS A 190 -15.82 25.83 -13.88
C CYS A 190 -15.53 25.01 -12.61
N VAL A 191 -16.31 23.96 -12.40
CA VAL A 191 -16.16 23.09 -11.23
C VAL A 191 -15.11 22.04 -11.53
N THR A 192 -14.03 22.03 -10.75
CA THR A 192 -12.94 21.07 -10.95
C THR A 192 -13.26 19.75 -10.25
N LYS A 193 -13.08 18.62 -10.93
CA LYS A 193 -13.46 17.31 -10.37
C LYS A 193 -12.65 16.14 -10.93
N GLN A 194 -12.87 15.00 -10.30
CA GLN A 194 -12.23 13.72 -10.57
C GLN A 194 -13.29 12.62 -10.63
N VAL A 195 -13.79 12.29 -11.82
CA VAL A 195 -14.86 11.30 -12.01
C VAL A 195 -14.53 9.91 -11.47
N MET A 196 -13.26 9.52 -11.44
CA MET A 196 -12.79 8.26 -10.86
C MET A 196 -13.13 8.11 -9.37
N LEU A 197 -13.26 9.21 -8.62
CA LEU A 197 -13.65 9.17 -7.20
C LEU A 197 -15.10 8.71 -7.03
N TYR A 198 -15.89 8.65 -8.11
CA TYR A 198 -17.29 8.24 -8.06
C TYR A 198 -17.47 6.75 -7.79
N ALA A 199 -16.39 5.97 -7.87
CA ALA A 199 -16.39 4.60 -7.36
C ALA A 199 -16.70 4.54 -5.85
N HIS A 200 -16.46 5.63 -5.10
CA HIS A 200 -16.93 5.77 -3.73
C HIS A 200 -18.28 6.53 -3.69
N PRO A 201 -19.37 5.91 -3.18
CA PRO A 201 -20.71 6.51 -3.21
C PRO A 201 -20.80 7.89 -2.53
N ALA A 202 -20.13 8.09 -1.40
CA ALA A 202 -20.13 9.38 -0.70
C ALA A 202 -19.50 10.51 -1.55
N SER A 203 -18.38 10.25 -2.23
CA SER A 203 -17.75 11.23 -3.12
C SER A 203 -18.62 11.54 -4.32
N LYS A 204 -19.17 10.51 -4.99
CA LYS A 204 -20.12 10.70 -6.08
C LYS A 204 -21.27 11.62 -5.67
N LYS A 205 -21.88 11.35 -4.51
CA LYS A 205 -22.95 12.18 -3.95
C LYS A 205 -22.47 13.61 -3.68
N TYR A 206 -21.31 13.77 -3.05
CA TYR A 206 -20.73 15.08 -2.72
C TYR A 206 -20.47 15.96 -3.95
N PHE A 207 -19.86 15.41 -5.00
CA PHE A 207 -19.64 16.15 -6.26
C PHE A 207 -20.97 16.48 -6.95
N ASN A 208 -21.90 15.52 -7.03
CA ASN A 208 -23.20 15.74 -7.66
C ASN A 208 -24.03 16.81 -6.94
N ASP A 209 -24.05 16.79 -5.61
CA ASP A 209 -24.73 17.79 -4.80
C ASP A 209 -24.08 19.17 -4.95
N THR A 210 -22.74 19.21 -5.02
CA THR A 210 -22.00 20.46 -5.25
C THR A 210 -22.32 21.06 -6.62
N LEU A 211 -22.42 20.24 -7.67
CA LEU A 211 -22.80 20.70 -9.00
C LEU A 211 -24.23 21.26 -9.03
N ARG A 212 -25.18 20.59 -8.37
CA ARG A 212 -26.54 21.11 -8.20
C ARG A 212 -26.58 22.41 -7.40
N ALA A 213 -25.71 22.56 -6.39
CA ALA A 213 -25.59 23.78 -5.60
C ALA A 213 -25.04 24.94 -6.45
N TRP A 214 -24.02 24.67 -7.26
CA TRP A 214 -23.46 25.65 -8.20
C TRP A 214 -24.47 26.10 -9.24
N HIS A 215 -25.19 25.17 -9.87
CA HIS A 215 -26.21 25.48 -10.89
C HIS A 215 -27.26 26.49 -10.38
N LYS A 216 -27.63 26.43 -9.09
CA LYS A 216 -28.58 27.39 -8.49
C LYS A 216 -28.02 28.80 -8.25
N ARG A 217 -26.70 28.99 -8.41
CA ARG A 217 -25.97 30.18 -7.95
C ARG A 217 -25.32 30.98 -9.08
N VAL A 218 -25.20 30.43 -10.29
CA VAL A 218 -24.42 31.02 -11.38
C VAL A 218 -25.19 30.99 -12.69
N GLY A 219 -24.80 31.86 -13.63
CA GLY A 219 -25.42 31.91 -14.96
C GLY A 219 -25.01 30.73 -15.83
N GLU A 220 -23.74 30.33 -15.76
CA GLU A 220 -23.20 29.22 -16.56
C GLU A 220 -22.27 28.34 -15.74
N LEU A 221 -22.36 27.03 -16.03
CA LEU A 221 -21.59 26.00 -15.35
C LEU A 221 -20.79 25.18 -16.37
N TYR A 222 -19.49 25.11 -16.13
CA TYR A 222 -18.52 24.30 -16.86
C TYR A 222 -17.87 23.30 -15.92
N ILE A 223 -17.19 22.32 -16.50
CA ILE A 223 -16.44 21.29 -15.76
C ILE A 223 -14.97 21.34 -16.15
N TRP A 224 -14.09 21.26 -15.16
CA TRP A 224 -12.67 20.95 -15.36
C TRP A 224 -12.43 19.54 -14.84
N GLU A 225 -12.27 18.58 -15.75
CA GLU A 225 -12.07 17.17 -15.41
C GLU A 225 -10.57 16.83 -15.40
N TYR A 226 -10.12 16.14 -14.37
CA TYR A 226 -8.74 15.63 -14.30
C TYR A 226 -8.70 14.13 -14.58
N TYR A 227 -8.07 13.71 -15.69
CA TYR A 227 -7.71 12.30 -15.94
C TYR A 227 -6.29 11.93 -15.44
N LEU A 228 -5.62 12.87 -14.75
CA LEU A 228 -4.22 12.88 -14.30
C LEU A 228 -3.78 11.81 -13.24
N ASN A 229 -4.28 10.58 -13.29
CA ASN A 229 -4.03 9.58 -12.25
C ASN A 229 -2.54 9.34 -11.94
N GLN A 230 -1.75 8.88 -12.93
CA GLN A 230 -0.32 8.55 -12.71
C GLN A 230 0.52 9.77 -12.33
N TYR A 231 0.06 10.96 -12.72
CA TYR A 231 0.72 12.21 -12.36
C TYR A 231 0.68 12.43 -10.85
N PHE A 232 -0.45 12.17 -10.21
CA PHE A 232 -0.61 12.28 -8.76
C PHE A 232 -0.01 11.08 -8.00
N SER A 233 -0.05 9.88 -8.58
CA SER A 233 0.52 8.67 -7.96
C SER A 233 2.04 8.52 -8.15
N LYS A 234 2.68 9.43 -8.89
CA LYS A 234 4.11 9.36 -9.29
C LYS A 234 4.44 8.03 -9.99
N PHE A 235 3.52 7.51 -10.82
CA PHE A 235 3.64 6.25 -11.56
C PHE A 235 3.62 4.95 -10.73
N CYS A 236 3.41 5.01 -9.42
CA CYS A 236 3.51 3.82 -8.58
C CYS A 236 2.17 3.12 -8.32
N ALA A 237 1.11 3.52 -9.00
CA ALA A 237 -0.23 3.00 -8.76
C ALA A 237 -0.82 2.26 -9.95
N PHE A 238 -1.80 1.43 -9.65
CA PHE A 238 -2.65 0.80 -10.65
C PHE A 238 -3.38 1.87 -11.50
N PRO A 239 -3.48 1.71 -12.84
CA PRO A 239 -4.17 2.65 -13.71
C PRO A 239 -5.68 2.77 -13.41
N TRP A 240 -6.25 3.96 -13.62
CA TRP A 240 -7.64 4.29 -13.30
C TRP A 240 -8.43 4.59 -14.58
N ILE A 241 -8.76 3.54 -15.33
CA ILE A 241 -9.48 3.67 -16.60
C ILE A 241 -10.94 3.27 -16.35
N THR A 242 -11.85 4.25 -16.36
CA THR A 242 -13.25 4.10 -15.91
C THR A 242 -14.28 4.66 -16.90
N PRO A 243 -14.32 4.18 -18.16
CA PRO A 243 -15.25 4.67 -19.17
C PRO A 243 -16.73 4.62 -18.77
N HIS A 244 -17.16 3.65 -17.95
CA HIS A 244 -18.56 3.56 -17.53
C HIS A 244 -18.94 4.66 -16.53
N LEU A 245 -18.04 5.01 -15.59
CA LEU A 245 -18.27 6.15 -14.69
C LEU A 245 -18.27 7.47 -15.47
N ILE A 246 -17.44 7.60 -16.49
CA ILE A 246 -17.44 8.77 -17.39
C ILE A 246 -18.79 8.91 -18.10
N ALA A 247 -19.33 7.80 -18.62
CA ALA A 247 -20.62 7.83 -19.30
C ALA A 247 -21.77 8.22 -18.36
N GLU A 248 -21.78 7.66 -17.15
CA GLU A 248 -22.74 8.03 -16.12
C GLU A 248 -22.63 9.51 -15.73
N ASP A 249 -21.42 10.01 -15.52
CA ASP A 249 -21.17 11.41 -15.19
C ASP A 249 -21.67 12.33 -16.31
N ILE A 250 -21.35 12.06 -17.57
CA ILE A 250 -21.81 12.88 -18.71
C ILE A 250 -23.34 12.93 -18.78
N ALA A 251 -24.02 11.79 -18.58
CA ALA A 251 -25.48 11.75 -18.51
C ALA A 251 -26.00 12.63 -17.36
N PHE A 252 -25.37 12.56 -16.18
CA PHE A 252 -25.73 13.40 -15.03
C PHE A 252 -25.51 14.89 -15.29
N LEU A 253 -24.37 15.29 -15.87
CA LEU A 253 -24.02 16.70 -16.12
C LEU A 253 -25.06 17.40 -17.01
N LYS A 254 -25.67 16.67 -17.95
CA LYS A 254 -26.77 17.18 -18.78
C LYS A 254 -28.01 17.53 -17.96
N THR A 255 -28.34 16.71 -16.98
CA THR A 255 -29.48 16.97 -16.07
C THR A 255 -29.29 18.20 -15.19
N VAL A 256 -28.03 18.63 -14.99
CA VAL A 256 -27.68 19.83 -14.23
C VAL A 256 -27.63 21.08 -15.12
N GLY A 257 -27.55 20.94 -16.45
CA GLY A 257 -27.42 22.08 -17.37
C GLY A 257 -25.99 22.60 -17.47
N VAL A 258 -24.99 21.71 -17.40
CA VAL A 258 -23.59 22.07 -17.69
C VAL A 258 -23.42 22.38 -19.18
N VAL A 259 -22.75 23.49 -19.47
CA VAL A 259 -22.57 24.04 -20.84
C VAL A 259 -21.39 23.39 -21.55
N GLY A 260 -20.29 23.11 -20.83
CA GLY A 260 -19.09 22.53 -21.43
C GLY A 260 -18.16 21.84 -20.43
N LYS A 261 -17.23 21.05 -20.97
CA LYS A 261 -16.27 20.27 -20.19
C LYS A 261 -14.87 20.44 -20.80
N PHE A 262 -13.95 20.93 -19.99
CA PHE A 262 -12.52 20.88 -20.21
C PHE A 262 -11.96 19.59 -19.60
N VAL A 263 -11.08 18.90 -20.33
CA VAL A 263 -10.42 17.67 -19.86
C VAL A 263 -8.92 17.92 -19.80
N GLU A 264 -8.36 17.84 -18.60
CA GLU A 264 -6.93 17.87 -18.37
C GLU A 264 -6.35 16.46 -18.40
N THR A 265 -5.40 16.26 -19.30
CA THR A 265 -4.71 14.98 -19.53
C THR A 265 -3.26 15.05 -19.07
N SER A 266 -2.69 13.87 -18.86
CA SER A 266 -1.34 13.70 -18.36
C SER A 266 -0.32 14.39 -19.27
N PRO A 267 0.55 15.26 -18.75
CA PRO A 267 1.49 15.99 -19.60
C PRO A 267 2.50 15.06 -20.26
N TRP A 268 2.55 15.07 -21.60
CA TRP A 268 3.47 14.26 -22.43
C TRP A 268 4.96 14.45 -22.07
N LYS A 269 5.35 15.65 -21.64
CA LYS A 269 6.76 15.98 -21.30
C LYS A 269 7.14 15.64 -19.86
N SER A 270 6.18 15.26 -19.02
CA SER A 270 6.47 14.99 -17.61
C SER A 270 6.99 13.58 -17.42
N ARG A 271 8.02 13.41 -16.58
CA ARG A 271 8.42 12.09 -16.06
C ARG A 271 7.32 11.42 -15.22
N ARG A 272 6.20 12.11 -14.97
CA ARG A 272 5.04 11.67 -14.18
C ARG A 272 3.75 11.47 -15.00
N GLY A 273 3.71 11.81 -16.29
CA GLY A 273 2.47 11.73 -17.09
C GLY A 273 2.40 10.53 -18.03
N ASN A 274 1.25 9.84 -18.07
CA ASN A 274 0.98 8.72 -18.99
C ASN A 274 -0.23 8.97 -19.91
N MET A 275 -0.02 9.63 -21.05
CA MET A 275 -1.14 9.89 -21.98
C MET A 275 -1.79 8.61 -22.55
N ALA A 276 -1.13 7.45 -22.46
CA ALA A 276 -1.73 6.20 -22.94
C ALA A 276 -2.94 5.78 -22.09
N GLU A 277 -2.93 6.07 -20.78
CA GLU A 277 -4.07 5.79 -19.89
C GLU A 277 -5.25 6.72 -20.17
N ASP A 278 -4.98 7.96 -20.58
CA ASP A 278 -6.01 8.96 -20.84
C ASP A 278 -6.70 8.76 -22.21
N LEU A 279 -6.12 7.98 -23.12
CA LEU A 279 -6.58 7.86 -24.49
C LEU A 279 -8.02 7.32 -24.59
N LEU A 280 -8.32 6.24 -23.88
CA LEU A 280 -9.66 5.64 -23.88
C LEU A 280 -10.68 6.56 -23.16
N PRO A 281 -10.40 7.08 -21.94
CA PRO A 281 -11.24 8.09 -21.29
C PRO A 281 -11.57 9.30 -22.17
N VAL A 282 -10.56 9.88 -22.84
CA VAL A 282 -10.75 11.04 -23.74
C VAL A 282 -11.61 10.66 -24.95
N TYR A 283 -11.39 9.48 -25.54
CA TYR A 283 -12.18 9.01 -26.67
C TYR A 283 -13.66 8.86 -26.30
N VAL A 284 -13.95 8.18 -25.18
CA VAL A 284 -15.33 7.99 -24.69
C VAL A 284 -15.98 9.32 -24.36
N THR A 285 -15.25 10.22 -23.69
CA THR A 285 -15.72 11.58 -23.39
C THR A 285 -16.09 12.34 -24.66
N ALA A 286 -15.20 12.37 -25.65
CA ALA A 286 -15.42 13.08 -26.90
C ALA A 286 -16.63 12.52 -27.67
N LYS A 287 -16.78 11.19 -27.71
CA LYS A 287 -17.92 10.55 -28.38
C LYS A 287 -19.25 10.89 -27.72
N LEU A 288 -19.33 10.81 -26.39
CA LEU A 288 -20.57 11.07 -25.64
C LEU A 288 -20.95 12.56 -25.57
N LEU A 289 -19.98 13.48 -25.66
CA LEU A 289 -20.26 14.91 -25.78
C LEU A 289 -20.83 15.28 -27.16
N VAL A 290 -20.50 14.51 -28.20
CA VAL A 290 -21.01 14.70 -29.55
C VAL A 290 -22.37 14.05 -29.75
N ASP A 291 -22.51 12.82 -29.26
CA ASP A 291 -23.70 11.98 -29.42
C ASP A 291 -23.83 11.05 -28.23
N ASP A 292 -24.78 11.35 -27.35
CA ASP A 292 -25.11 10.58 -26.16
C ASP A 292 -26.28 9.63 -26.33
N SER A 293 -26.84 9.52 -27.55
CA SER A 293 -27.86 8.51 -27.83
C SER A 293 -27.28 7.09 -27.85
N ARG A 294 -25.95 6.99 -27.99
CA ARG A 294 -25.21 5.74 -28.05
C ARG A 294 -24.85 5.23 -26.66
N GLY A 295 -25.00 3.92 -26.45
CA GLY A 295 -24.55 3.25 -25.23
C GLY A 295 -23.02 3.23 -25.13
N VAL A 296 -22.48 3.33 -23.90
CA VAL A 296 -21.03 3.29 -23.67
C VAL A 296 -20.39 1.99 -24.16
N ASP A 297 -21.05 0.85 -23.97
CA ASP A 297 -20.58 -0.45 -24.45
C ASP A 297 -20.44 -0.49 -25.98
N GLU A 298 -21.37 0.14 -26.70
CA GLU A 298 -21.33 0.24 -28.16
C GLU A 298 -20.11 1.06 -28.63
N ILE A 299 -19.84 2.17 -27.94
CA ILE A 299 -18.68 3.04 -28.19
C ILE A 299 -17.37 2.29 -27.90
N LEU A 300 -17.33 1.52 -26.81
CA LEU A 300 -16.18 0.72 -26.43
C LEU A 300 -15.93 -0.41 -27.44
N ASP A 301 -16.96 -1.14 -27.86
CA ASP A 301 -16.84 -2.20 -28.85
C ASP A 301 -16.38 -1.67 -30.22
N GLU A 302 -16.93 -0.52 -30.64
CA GLU A 302 -16.45 0.18 -31.83
C GLU A 302 -14.96 0.56 -31.68
N HIS A 303 -14.58 1.13 -30.53
CA HIS A 303 -13.20 1.49 -30.24
C HIS A 303 -12.27 0.27 -30.33
N TYR A 304 -12.59 -0.83 -29.65
CA TYR A 304 -11.72 -2.00 -29.63
C TYR A 304 -11.54 -2.59 -31.02
N ARG A 305 -12.63 -2.69 -31.80
CA ARG A 305 -12.61 -3.18 -33.18
C ARG A 305 -11.79 -2.30 -34.11
N LEU A 306 -12.01 -0.97 -34.09
CA LEU A 306 -11.34 -0.04 -35.01
C LEU A 306 -9.90 0.29 -34.60
N PHE A 307 -9.62 0.30 -33.30
CA PHE A 307 -8.31 0.69 -32.79
C PHE A 307 -7.34 -0.50 -32.74
N TYR A 308 -7.80 -1.69 -32.34
CA TYR A 308 -6.95 -2.88 -32.16
C TYR A 308 -7.16 -3.99 -33.21
N GLY A 309 -8.19 -3.91 -34.06
CA GLY A 309 -8.36 -4.82 -35.19
C GLY A 309 -8.45 -6.28 -34.76
N PRO A 310 -7.61 -7.20 -35.29
CA PRO A 310 -7.58 -8.61 -34.88
C PRO A 310 -7.39 -8.83 -33.37
N ALA A 311 -6.77 -7.88 -32.66
CA ALA A 311 -6.57 -7.95 -31.22
C ALA A 311 -7.70 -7.34 -30.39
N ALA A 312 -8.85 -7.02 -30.99
CA ALA A 312 -9.97 -6.37 -30.30
C ALA A 312 -10.44 -7.15 -29.06
N ALA A 313 -10.67 -8.46 -29.18
CA ALA A 313 -11.17 -9.27 -28.07
C ALA A 313 -10.23 -9.31 -26.84
N PRO A 314 -8.92 -9.63 -26.98
CA PRO A 314 -8.02 -9.60 -25.83
C PRO A 314 -7.80 -8.18 -25.27
N MET A 315 -7.80 -7.13 -26.11
CA MET A 315 -7.69 -5.76 -25.62
C MET A 315 -8.94 -5.29 -24.87
N LYS A 316 -10.14 -5.68 -25.34
CA LYS A 316 -11.40 -5.46 -24.60
C LYS A 316 -11.31 -6.07 -23.20
N ALA A 317 -10.95 -7.35 -23.12
CA ALA A 317 -10.80 -8.05 -21.85
C ALA A 317 -9.73 -7.42 -20.93
N PHE A 318 -8.64 -6.89 -21.50
CA PHE A 318 -7.59 -6.20 -20.75
C PHE A 318 -8.12 -4.93 -20.05
N PHE A 319 -8.84 -4.06 -20.77
CA PHE A 319 -9.39 -2.82 -20.20
C PHE A 319 -10.60 -3.05 -19.30
N GLU A 320 -11.51 -3.96 -19.66
CA GLU A 320 -12.69 -4.26 -18.82
C GLU A 320 -12.28 -4.86 -17.47
N LYS A 321 -11.27 -5.73 -17.44
CA LYS A 321 -10.72 -6.24 -16.17
C LYS A 321 -10.08 -5.15 -15.33
N MET A 322 -9.46 -4.16 -15.98
CA MET A 322 -8.82 -3.03 -15.29
C MET A 322 -9.88 -2.14 -14.63
N GLU A 323 -10.94 -1.80 -15.38
CA GLU A 323 -12.06 -1.05 -14.84
C GLU A 323 -12.78 -1.83 -13.74
N ALA A 324 -13.05 -3.12 -13.93
CA ALA A 324 -13.70 -3.97 -12.93
C ALA A 324 -12.88 -4.05 -11.63
N ALA A 325 -11.54 -4.17 -11.73
CA ALA A 325 -10.67 -4.15 -10.55
C ALA A 325 -10.74 -2.82 -9.80
N TRP A 326 -10.84 -1.70 -10.53
CA TRP A 326 -11.03 -0.39 -9.91
C TRP A 326 -12.39 -0.27 -9.22
N LEU A 327 -13.48 -0.62 -9.92
CA LEU A 327 -14.84 -0.49 -9.39
C LEU A 327 -15.08 -1.41 -8.18
N ALA A 328 -14.48 -2.59 -8.15
CA ALA A 328 -14.58 -3.52 -7.01
C ALA A 328 -13.89 -3.02 -5.74
N HIS A 329 -12.94 -2.09 -5.87
CA HIS A 329 -12.11 -1.64 -4.75
C HIS A 329 -12.03 -0.13 -4.60
N GLY A 330 -12.76 0.66 -5.41
CA GLY A 330 -12.63 2.12 -5.47
C GLY A 330 -12.86 2.81 -4.13
N GLU A 331 -13.68 2.22 -3.26
CA GLU A 331 -13.89 2.67 -1.88
C GLU A 331 -12.61 2.65 -1.02
N VAL A 332 -11.67 1.74 -1.31
CA VAL A 332 -10.40 1.59 -0.59
C VAL A 332 -9.42 2.73 -0.92
N PHE A 333 -9.61 3.43 -2.05
CA PHE A 333 -8.70 4.46 -2.55
C PHE A 333 -9.08 5.87 -2.13
N ALA A 334 -9.96 5.96 -1.12
CA ALA A 334 -10.59 7.18 -0.62
C ALA A 334 -9.64 8.28 -0.10
N HIS A 335 -8.43 7.93 0.32
CA HIS A 335 -7.57 8.84 1.07
C HIS A 335 -6.17 8.86 0.50
N LYS A 336 -5.81 9.99 -0.14
CA LYS A 336 -4.55 10.30 -0.85
C LYS A 336 -4.23 9.28 -1.97
N ALA A 337 -3.44 9.73 -2.95
CA ALA A 337 -3.03 8.94 -4.12
C ALA A 337 -2.83 7.47 -3.77
N SER A 338 -3.45 6.59 -4.57
CA SER A 338 -3.36 5.14 -4.50
C SER A 338 -1.98 4.68 -4.03
N GLY A 339 -1.87 4.31 -2.75
CA GLY A 339 -0.66 3.74 -2.21
C GLY A 339 -0.29 2.47 -2.99
N GLN A 340 1.01 2.18 -3.08
CA GLN A 340 1.51 0.97 -3.75
C GLN A 340 0.85 -0.29 -3.15
N ARG A 341 0.64 -0.31 -1.83
CA ARG A 341 -0.09 -1.37 -1.13
C ARG A 341 -1.46 -1.64 -1.73
N ARG A 342 -2.31 -0.62 -1.77
CA ARG A 342 -3.68 -0.79 -2.26
C ARG A 342 -3.67 -1.21 -3.74
N SER A 343 -2.72 -0.68 -4.52
CA SER A 343 -2.54 -1.06 -5.93
C SER A 343 -2.14 -2.51 -6.13
N TRP A 344 -1.15 -3.00 -5.38
CA TRP A 344 -0.44 -4.24 -5.69
C TRP A 344 -0.67 -5.37 -4.67
N GLU A 345 -1.31 -5.13 -3.53
CA GLU A 345 -1.82 -6.20 -2.64
C GLU A 345 -3.31 -6.46 -2.85
N ILE A 346 -4.09 -5.40 -3.13
CA ILE A 346 -5.56 -5.48 -3.14
C ILE A 346 -6.07 -5.59 -4.57
N MET A 347 -5.82 -4.59 -5.43
CA MET A 347 -6.39 -4.57 -6.78
C MET A 347 -5.68 -5.52 -7.76
N CYS A 348 -4.35 -5.50 -7.75
CA CYS A 348 -3.54 -6.26 -8.70
C CYS A 348 -2.38 -6.99 -8.02
N PRO A 349 -2.66 -7.96 -7.14
CA PRO A 349 -1.63 -8.87 -6.63
C PRO A 349 -0.98 -9.67 -7.77
N PRO A 350 0.21 -10.27 -7.56
CA PRO A 350 0.92 -11.02 -8.60
C PRO A 350 0.08 -12.08 -9.32
N ALA A 351 -0.85 -12.73 -8.62
CA ALA A 351 -1.79 -13.68 -9.22
C ALA A 351 -2.73 -13.01 -10.24
N LYS A 352 -3.23 -11.80 -9.93
CA LYS A 352 -4.09 -11.01 -10.82
C LYS A 352 -3.32 -10.40 -11.99
N LEU A 353 -2.07 -9.99 -11.76
CA LEU A 353 -1.17 -9.50 -12.80
C LEU A 353 -1.01 -10.51 -13.96
N LYS A 354 -1.01 -11.81 -13.64
CA LYS A 354 -0.95 -12.89 -14.64
C LYS A 354 -2.14 -12.87 -15.61
N GLU A 355 -3.35 -12.54 -15.15
CA GLU A 355 -4.51 -12.42 -16.04
C GLU A 355 -4.30 -11.28 -17.07
N PHE A 356 -3.77 -10.13 -16.63
CA PHE A 356 -3.44 -9.02 -17.54
C PHE A 356 -2.34 -9.41 -18.54
N HIS A 357 -1.33 -10.17 -18.08
CA HIS A 357 -0.25 -10.70 -18.92
C HIS A 357 -0.81 -11.58 -20.05
N GLU A 358 -1.73 -12.49 -19.74
CA GLU A 358 -2.31 -13.40 -20.73
C GLU A 358 -3.06 -12.64 -21.83
N HIS A 359 -3.80 -11.57 -21.48
CA HIS A 359 -4.50 -10.75 -22.45
C HIS A 359 -3.54 -9.95 -23.33
N ILE A 360 -2.52 -9.31 -22.76
CA ILE A 360 -1.58 -8.49 -23.55
C ILE A 360 -0.73 -9.35 -24.49
N VAL A 361 -0.32 -10.55 -24.07
CA VAL A 361 0.43 -11.49 -24.93
C VAL A 361 -0.45 -11.99 -26.08
N LYS A 362 -1.71 -12.37 -25.81
CA LYS A 362 -2.67 -12.75 -26.87
C LYS A 362 -2.88 -11.60 -27.87
N ALA A 363 -3.03 -10.36 -27.38
CA ALA A 363 -3.18 -9.19 -28.22
C ALA A 363 -1.95 -8.95 -29.12
N LEU A 364 -0.74 -9.07 -28.57
CA LEU A 364 0.51 -8.93 -29.33
C LEU A 364 0.66 -10.00 -30.40
N ALA A 365 0.21 -11.23 -30.14
CA ALA A 365 0.25 -12.32 -31.10
C ALA A 365 -0.74 -12.14 -32.27
N LEU A 366 -1.91 -11.53 -32.00
CA LEU A 366 -2.94 -11.31 -33.02
C LEU A 366 -2.71 -10.04 -33.85
N ALA A 367 -2.14 -8.99 -33.25
CA ALA A 367 -1.87 -7.73 -33.94
C ALA A 367 -0.50 -7.76 -34.66
N THR A 368 -0.43 -8.45 -35.80
CA THR A 368 0.81 -8.57 -36.59
C THR A 368 1.03 -7.38 -37.52
N ASP A 369 -0.04 -6.80 -38.06
CA ASP A 369 0.03 -5.74 -39.07
C ASP A 369 -0.17 -4.34 -38.47
N ASP A 370 0.49 -3.34 -39.05
CA ASP A 370 0.26 -1.94 -38.70
C ASP A 370 -1.08 -1.42 -39.30
N PRO A 371 -1.79 -0.53 -38.59
CA PRO A 371 -1.36 0.18 -37.38
C PRO A 371 -1.64 -0.59 -36.06
N TYR A 372 -2.28 -1.77 -36.11
CA TYR A 372 -2.71 -2.49 -34.92
C TYR A 372 -1.54 -2.95 -34.07
N ALA A 373 -0.50 -3.50 -34.70
CA ALA A 373 0.72 -3.94 -34.03
C ALA A 373 1.36 -2.80 -33.21
N THR A 374 1.48 -1.61 -33.81
CA THR A 374 2.00 -0.42 -33.12
C THR A 374 1.12 0.02 -31.95
N ARG A 375 -0.21 -0.02 -32.09
CA ARG A 375 -1.14 0.39 -31.03
C ARG A 375 -1.16 -0.57 -29.84
N VAL A 376 -1.12 -1.88 -30.08
CA VAL A 376 -1.02 -2.88 -28.99
C VAL A 376 0.33 -2.75 -28.29
N ARG A 377 1.44 -2.60 -29.04
CA ARG A 377 2.77 -2.34 -28.45
C ARG A 377 2.77 -1.09 -27.57
N LEU A 378 2.10 -0.01 -27.99
CA LEU A 378 1.97 1.19 -27.17
C LEU A 378 1.32 0.89 -25.81
N MET A 379 0.21 0.16 -25.79
CA MET A 379 -0.47 -0.20 -24.53
C MET A 379 0.38 -1.13 -23.65
N ASN A 380 1.09 -2.08 -24.27
CA ASN A 380 2.01 -2.96 -23.56
C ASN A 380 3.15 -2.16 -22.88
N GLU A 381 3.80 -1.26 -23.62
CA GLU A 381 4.93 -0.48 -23.10
C GLU A 381 4.52 0.62 -22.12
N ALA A 382 3.39 1.27 -22.36
CA ALA A 382 2.97 2.43 -21.58
C ALA A 382 2.12 2.07 -20.37
N ILE A 383 1.40 0.95 -20.39
CA ILE A 383 0.46 0.58 -19.31
C ILE A 383 0.92 -0.72 -18.64
N TYR A 384 0.95 -1.83 -19.39
CA TYR A 384 1.20 -3.15 -18.79
C TYR A 384 2.60 -3.28 -18.17
N LYS A 385 3.67 -2.93 -18.89
CA LYS A 385 5.05 -3.06 -18.36
C LYS A 385 5.31 -2.25 -17.09
N PRO A 386 4.86 -0.97 -16.99
CA PRO A 386 4.92 -0.25 -15.72
C PRO A 386 4.15 -0.95 -14.60
N MET A 387 2.94 -1.46 -14.86
CA MET A 387 2.19 -2.22 -13.87
C MET A 387 2.94 -3.47 -13.40
N GLU A 388 3.47 -4.28 -14.33
CA GLU A 388 4.24 -5.48 -14.03
C GLU A 388 5.46 -5.15 -13.18
N LYS A 389 6.26 -4.15 -13.62
CA LYS A 389 7.42 -3.69 -12.89
C LYS A 389 7.06 -3.27 -11.46
N HIS A 390 6.07 -2.40 -11.29
CA HIS A 390 5.74 -1.86 -9.97
C HIS A 390 5.09 -2.89 -9.05
N CYS A 391 4.25 -3.78 -9.59
CA CYS A 391 3.68 -4.89 -8.84
C CYS A 391 4.77 -5.83 -8.33
N LEU A 392 5.75 -6.21 -9.17
CA LEU A 392 6.82 -7.13 -8.80
C LEU A 392 7.83 -6.48 -7.86
N GLU A 393 8.23 -5.22 -8.11
CA GLU A 393 9.07 -4.45 -7.19
C GLU A 393 8.41 -4.34 -5.82
N TYR A 394 7.12 -4.02 -5.77
CA TYR A 394 6.38 -3.92 -4.52
C TYR A 394 6.29 -5.27 -3.81
N ALA A 395 5.99 -6.35 -4.52
CA ALA A 395 5.96 -7.70 -3.95
C ALA A 395 7.31 -8.12 -3.36
N GLU A 396 8.42 -7.73 -4.00
CA GLU A 396 9.77 -7.97 -3.48
C GLU A 396 10.07 -7.12 -2.23
N ARG A 397 9.76 -5.82 -2.27
CA ARG A 397 9.89 -4.91 -1.12
C ARG A 397 9.09 -5.42 0.08
N ASN A 398 7.89 -5.93 -0.15
CA ASN A 398 7.05 -6.49 0.90
C ASN A 398 7.71 -7.63 1.68
N LYS A 399 8.61 -8.41 1.07
CA LYS A 399 9.36 -9.46 1.78
C LYS A 399 10.32 -8.90 2.82
N SER A 400 10.72 -7.63 2.69
CA SER A 400 11.59 -6.94 3.64
C SER A 400 10.86 -6.36 4.85
N ARG A 401 9.51 -6.36 4.85
CA ARG A 401 8.73 -5.89 6.00
C ARG A 401 8.99 -6.79 7.20
N ARG A 402 9.42 -6.17 8.30
CA ARG A 402 9.84 -6.91 9.49
C ARG A 402 8.67 -7.11 10.45
N SER A 403 8.79 -8.14 11.29
CA SER A 403 7.88 -8.41 12.41
C SER A 403 8.68 -8.64 13.69
N LEU A 404 8.12 -8.21 14.81
CA LEU A 404 8.73 -8.31 16.14
C LEU A 404 7.63 -8.62 17.16
N ALA A 405 7.86 -9.61 18.03
CA ALA A 405 6.97 -9.83 19.17
C ALA A 405 7.27 -8.78 20.25
N CYS A 406 6.25 -8.17 20.85
CA CYS A 406 6.36 -7.26 21.99
C CYS A 406 6.09 -8.04 23.28
N PRO A 407 7.14 -8.44 24.03
CA PRO A 407 6.99 -9.21 25.27
C PRO A 407 6.38 -8.38 26.38
N LEU A 408 5.68 -9.05 27.30
CA LEU A 408 5.35 -8.47 28.60
C LEU A 408 6.58 -8.56 29.51
N LEU A 409 7.07 -7.42 29.98
CA LEU A 409 8.19 -7.31 30.90
C LEU A 409 7.72 -7.61 32.32
N THR A 410 8.44 -8.48 33.02
CA THR A 410 8.13 -8.82 34.42
C THR A 410 8.46 -7.71 35.40
N THR A 411 9.38 -6.82 35.03
CA THR A 411 9.76 -5.64 35.80
C THR A 411 9.99 -4.49 34.82
N PRO A 412 9.40 -3.31 35.06
CA PRO A 412 9.60 -2.16 34.18
C PRO A 412 11.06 -1.66 34.27
N PRO A 413 11.66 -1.19 33.16
CA PRO A 413 12.97 -0.55 33.20
C PRO A 413 12.92 0.79 33.96
N THR A 414 14.04 1.19 34.54
CA THR A 414 14.23 2.52 35.09
C THR A 414 14.66 3.43 33.95
N VAL A 415 13.82 4.38 33.56
CA VAL A 415 14.13 5.31 32.45
C VAL A 415 15.20 6.32 32.90
N ASP A 416 16.47 5.93 32.84
CA ASP A 416 17.65 6.70 33.23
C ASP A 416 18.66 6.91 32.08
N GLY A 417 18.37 6.33 30.93
CA GLY A 417 19.11 6.43 29.68
C GLY A 417 20.10 5.29 29.49
N LYS A 418 20.21 4.32 30.41
CA LYS A 418 21.18 3.22 30.33
C LYS A 418 20.48 1.89 30.04
N LEU A 419 21.14 1.04 29.24
CA LEU A 419 20.59 -0.26 28.84
C LEU A 419 21.04 -1.42 29.76
N ASP A 420 21.39 -1.13 31.00
CA ASP A 420 21.88 -2.11 31.98
C ASP A 420 20.77 -2.78 32.81
N ASP A 421 19.54 -2.28 32.72
CA ASP A 421 18.37 -2.88 33.37
C ASP A 421 18.10 -4.32 32.91
N PRO A 422 17.73 -5.24 33.83
CA PRO A 422 17.34 -6.61 33.48
C PRO A 422 16.17 -6.70 32.50
N ALA A 423 15.30 -5.69 32.47
CA ALA A 423 14.15 -5.61 31.59
C ALA A 423 14.55 -5.66 30.10
N TRP A 424 15.69 -5.05 29.72
CA TRP A 424 16.17 -5.03 28.34
C TRP A 424 16.68 -6.38 27.84
N LYS A 425 16.97 -7.31 28.75
CA LYS A 425 17.27 -8.72 28.41
C LYS A 425 16.00 -9.52 28.09
N GLN A 426 14.84 -9.09 28.60
CA GLN A 426 13.53 -9.68 28.30
C GLN A 426 12.88 -9.01 27.09
N ALA A 427 13.19 -7.74 26.82
CA ALA A 427 12.67 -6.99 25.69
C ALA A 427 13.06 -7.65 24.35
N ALA A 428 12.19 -7.50 23.36
CA ALA A 428 12.49 -7.95 22.02
C ALA A 428 13.50 -7.00 21.37
N ARG A 429 14.53 -7.59 20.77
CA ARG A 429 15.61 -6.87 20.12
C ARG A 429 15.41 -6.86 18.61
N THR A 430 15.50 -5.70 17.98
CA THR A 430 15.43 -5.61 16.52
C THR A 430 16.67 -6.22 15.87
N GLN A 431 16.56 -6.58 14.59
CA GLN A 431 17.73 -6.62 13.71
C GLN A 431 18.32 -5.20 13.60
N PRO A 432 19.60 -5.05 13.22
CA PRO A 432 20.16 -3.74 12.91
C PRO A 432 19.27 -2.94 11.96
N LEU A 433 19.16 -1.64 12.24
CA LEU A 433 18.46 -0.72 11.34
C LEU A 433 19.18 -0.72 9.99
N VAL A 434 18.40 -0.61 8.92
CA VAL A 434 18.90 -0.57 7.54
C VAL A 434 18.51 0.75 6.93
N GLY A 435 19.16 1.13 5.82
CA GLY A 435 18.74 2.30 5.08
C GLY A 435 17.30 2.18 4.56
N MET A 436 16.64 3.30 4.28
CA MET A 436 15.21 3.33 3.92
C MET A 436 14.88 2.53 2.65
N THR A 437 15.89 2.25 1.82
CA THR A 437 15.78 1.43 0.61
C THR A 437 16.62 0.15 0.69
N MET A 438 16.86 -0.36 1.91
CA MET A 438 17.65 -1.57 2.21
C MET A 438 19.15 -1.46 1.91
N GLU A 439 19.67 -0.26 1.71
CA GLU A 439 21.11 -0.05 1.54
C GLU A 439 21.88 -0.37 2.83
N LYS A 440 23.13 -0.84 2.66
CA LYS A 440 24.04 -1.09 3.78
C LYS A 440 24.40 0.23 4.45
N VAL A 441 24.46 0.20 5.77
CA VAL A 441 24.79 1.35 6.62
C VAL A 441 26.09 1.08 7.35
N GLU A 442 26.74 2.16 7.79
CA GLU A 442 28.02 2.09 8.50
C GLU A 442 27.85 1.59 9.94
N VAL A 443 26.70 1.86 10.54
CA VAL A 443 26.47 1.68 11.98
C VAL A 443 25.25 0.82 12.24
N ASP A 444 25.45 -0.26 13.00
CA ASP A 444 24.40 -1.17 13.44
C ASP A 444 23.66 -0.59 14.66
N THR A 445 22.71 0.30 14.41
CA THR A 445 21.77 0.77 15.44
C THR A 445 20.73 -0.30 15.74
N ILE A 446 20.37 -0.47 17.01
CA ILE A 446 19.43 -1.50 17.46
C ILE A 446 18.40 -0.89 18.39
N ALA A 447 17.14 -1.32 18.25
CA ALA A 447 16.07 -0.95 19.16
C ALA A 447 15.60 -2.15 19.99
N TYR A 448 15.10 -1.85 21.18
CA TYR A 448 14.51 -2.81 22.11
C TYR A 448 13.06 -2.41 22.35
N VAL A 449 12.16 -3.39 22.39
CA VAL A 449 10.74 -3.14 22.61
C VAL A 449 10.17 -4.14 23.60
N GLY A 450 9.44 -3.66 24.58
CA GLY A 450 8.69 -4.46 25.53
C GLY A 450 7.54 -3.65 26.12
N ARG A 451 6.66 -4.27 26.89
CA ARG A 451 5.54 -3.56 27.54
C ARG A 451 5.27 -4.11 28.92
N ASP A 452 4.59 -3.33 29.75
CA ASP A 452 3.79 -3.89 30.84
C ASP A 452 2.29 -3.64 30.55
N ASP A 453 1.45 -3.65 31.58
CA ASP A 453 0.01 -3.39 31.44
C ASP A 453 -0.33 -1.90 31.25
N LYS A 454 0.63 -1.00 31.48
CA LYS A 454 0.43 0.46 31.50
C LYS A 454 1.29 1.20 30.47
N MET A 455 2.45 0.65 30.12
CA MET A 455 3.48 1.33 29.35
C MET A 455 3.98 0.43 28.21
N LEU A 456 4.22 1.06 27.06
CA LEU A 456 5.10 0.53 26.02
C LEU A 456 6.49 1.12 26.24
N TYR A 457 7.50 0.25 26.33
CA TYR A 457 8.89 0.61 26.50
C TYR A 457 9.64 0.42 25.19
N VAL A 458 10.37 1.45 24.78
CA VAL A 458 11.27 1.42 23.61
C VAL A 458 12.62 1.97 24.03
N ALA A 459 13.69 1.30 23.63
CA ALA A 459 15.03 1.80 23.83
C ALA A 459 15.87 1.69 22.55
N PHE A 460 16.92 2.49 22.47
CA PHE A 460 17.87 2.47 21.37
C PHE A 460 19.30 2.34 21.89
N ASP A 461 20.06 1.46 21.26
CA ASP A 461 21.51 1.45 21.27
C ASP A 461 21.99 2.09 19.97
N CYS A 462 22.57 3.29 20.07
CA CYS A 462 23.06 4.09 18.94
C CYS A 462 24.58 4.22 19.00
N PRO A 463 25.34 3.21 18.54
CA PRO A 463 26.76 3.39 18.32
C PRO A 463 27.00 4.60 17.41
N GLU A 464 28.12 5.29 17.57
CA GLU A 464 28.47 6.44 16.74
C GLU A 464 29.99 6.61 16.68
N PRO A 465 30.64 6.31 15.55
CA PRO A 465 32.08 6.49 15.40
C PRO A 465 32.51 7.96 15.38
N HIS A 466 31.58 8.90 15.18
CA HIS A 466 31.85 10.33 15.08
C HIS A 466 31.11 11.14 16.15
N MET A 467 31.20 10.72 17.41
CA MET A 467 30.56 11.40 18.55
C MET A 467 30.98 12.88 18.69
N ASP A 468 32.16 13.26 18.19
CA ASP A 468 32.65 14.63 18.13
C ASP A 468 31.86 15.53 17.16
N LYS A 469 31.10 14.93 16.24
CA LYS A 469 30.34 15.61 15.18
C LYS A 469 28.82 15.52 15.35
N ILE A 470 28.34 14.91 16.43
CA ILE A 470 26.90 14.73 16.66
C ILE A 470 26.20 16.10 16.71
N VAL A 471 25.10 16.23 15.98
CA VAL A 471 24.30 17.47 15.91
C VAL A 471 23.16 17.34 16.91
N ALA A 472 23.12 18.22 17.91
CA ALA A 472 22.07 18.25 18.92
C ALA A 472 21.83 19.71 19.35
N THR A 473 21.21 20.50 18.48
CA THR A 473 21.03 21.95 18.62
C THR A 473 19.61 22.38 18.96
N HIS A 474 18.62 21.51 18.76
CA HIS A 474 17.21 21.81 18.93
C HIS A 474 16.71 21.33 20.29
N ASN A 475 16.55 22.26 21.23
CA ASN A 475 16.22 21.96 22.64
C ASN A 475 14.81 22.37 23.06
N LYS A 476 13.94 22.68 22.10
CA LYS A 476 12.56 23.08 22.37
C LYS A 476 11.67 21.82 22.35
N PRO A 477 11.08 21.42 23.50
CA PRO A 477 10.12 20.32 23.53
C PRO A 477 8.95 20.58 22.59
N ASP A 478 8.38 19.50 22.06
CA ASP A 478 7.24 19.52 21.12
C ASP A 478 7.49 20.35 19.84
N SER A 479 8.76 20.57 19.48
CA SER A 479 9.14 21.14 18.18
C SER A 479 9.52 20.04 17.19
N LEU A 480 8.93 20.07 15.99
CA LEU A 480 9.34 19.15 14.92
C LEU A 480 10.75 19.43 14.41
N ASP A 481 11.35 20.57 14.73
CA ASP A 481 12.74 20.89 14.38
C ASP A 481 13.75 19.93 15.02
N VAL A 482 13.34 19.15 16.03
CA VAL A 482 14.15 18.07 16.63
C VAL A 482 14.64 17.08 15.56
N CYS A 483 13.91 16.85 14.46
CA CYS A 483 14.35 15.97 13.37
C CYS A 483 15.50 16.53 12.50
N LEU A 484 15.91 17.78 12.75
CA LEU A 484 17.06 18.40 12.08
C LEU A 484 18.39 18.07 12.78
N ASP A 485 18.33 17.53 13.99
CA ASP A 485 19.47 17.01 14.73
C ASP A 485 19.81 15.56 14.30
N ASP A 486 20.83 14.96 14.92
CA ASP A 486 20.85 13.51 15.10
C ASP A 486 19.65 13.14 15.98
N ASP A 487 18.92 12.09 15.61
CA ASP A 487 17.69 11.71 16.32
C ASP A 487 17.37 10.22 16.18
N VAL A 488 16.53 9.74 17.09
CA VAL A 488 15.75 8.51 16.92
C VAL A 488 14.27 8.84 16.83
N GLU A 489 13.55 8.11 16.00
CA GLU A 489 12.11 8.25 15.84
C GLU A 489 11.39 6.90 16.07
N VAL A 490 10.27 6.94 16.77
CA VAL A 490 9.40 5.79 17.02
C VAL A 490 8.03 6.06 16.44
N PHE A 491 7.51 5.11 15.66
CA PHE A 491 6.19 5.14 15.07
C PHE A 491 5.33 4.01 15.60
N VAL A 492 4.11 4.32 16.06
CA VAL A 492 3.15 3.34 16.59
C VAL A 492 1.78 3.55 15.98
N ASP A 493 1.32 2.60 15.17
CA ASP A 493 -0.02 2.54 14.57
C ASP A 493 -0.84 1.45 15.29
N VAL A 494 -1.52 1.87 16.36
CA VAL A 494 -2.36 0.99 17.19
C VAL A 494 -3.48 0.40 16.32
N GLY A 495 -3.62 -0.93 16.34
CA GLY A 495 -4.57 -1.65 15.48
C GLY A 495 -4.21 -1.68 13.99
N ARG A 496 -3.03 -1.16 13.61
CA ARG A 496 -2.48 -1.20 12.25
C ARG A 496 -3.43 -0.63 11.19
N THR A 497 -4.00 0.53 11.50
CA THR A 497 -4.94 1.28 10.65
C THR A 497 -4.33 1.72 9.31
N ARG A 498 -2.99 1.82 9.25
CA ARG A 498 -2.19 2.35 8.14
C ARG A 498 -2.49 3.81 7.80
N GLN A 499 -3.19 4.53 8.67
CA GLN A 499 -3.62 5.91 8.45
C GLN A 499 -3.38 6.79 9.66
N GLN A 500 -3.59 6.24 10.85
CA GLN A 500 -3.43 6.91 12.13
C GLN A 500 -2.22 6.33 12.86
N TYR A 501 -1.36 7.17 13.40
CA TYR A 501 -0.21 6.71 14.17
C TYR A 501 0.31 7.79 15.11
N TYR A 502 0.97 7.33 16.17
CA TYR A 502 1.73 8.15 17.11
C TYR A 502 3.18 8.20 16.66
N HIS A 503 3.81 9.35 16.84
CA HIS A 503 5.18 9.59 16.45
C HIS A 503 5.93 10.28 17.59
N PHE A 504 7.09 9.74 17.94
CA PHE A 504 7.97 10.23 19.01
C PHE A 504 9.35 10.48 18.41
N LEU A 505 9.89 11.68 18.57
CA LEU A 505 11.24 12.04 18.12
C LEU A 505 12.07 12.41 19.33
N ILE A 506 13.30 11.91 19.40
CA ILE A 506 14.20 12.14 20.53
C ILE A 506 15.61 12.43 19.98
N ASN A 507 16.17 13.58 20.34
CA ASN A 507 17.58 13.89 20.02
C ASN A 507 18.54 13.47 21.16
N PRO A 508 19.86 13.48 20.93
CA PRO A 508 20.88 13.17 21.93
C PRO A 508 20.94 14.09 23.15
N ASN A 509 20.18 15.19 23.20
CA ASN A 509 20.03 16.02 24.42
C ASN A 509 18.84 15.55 25.29
N GLY A 510 18.09 14.53 24.85
CA GLY A 510 16.85 14.11 25.51
C GLY A 510 15.67 15.05 25.24
N THR A 511 15.78 15.95 24.26
CA THR A 511 14.64 16.76 23.84
C THR A 511 13.70 15.88 23.03
N MET A 512 12.44 15.82 23.46
CA MET A 512 11.39 15.04 22.81
C MET A 512 10.35 15.93 22.15
N ALA A 513 9.85 15.48 21.01
CA ALA A 513 8.60 15.95 20.43
C ALA A 513 7.71 14.74 20.16
N ASP A 514 6.41 14.88 20.43
CA ASP A 514 5.43 13.85 20.11
C ASP A 514 4.23 14.42 19.33
N ARG A 515 3.51 13.53 18.63
CA ARG A 515 2.31 13.89 17.87
C ARG A 515 1.42 12.70 17.58
N ALA A 516 0.13 12.98 17.36
CA ALA A 516 -0.86 12.02 16.89
C ALA A 516 -1.30 12.39 15.46
N VAL A 517 -0.91 11.58 14.48
CA VAL A 517 -1.16 11.84 13.06
C VAL A 517 -2.45 11.13 12.63
N GLY A 518 -3.29 11.83 11.85
CA GLY A 518 -4.51 11.25 11.28
C GLY A 518 -5.73 11.20 12.22
N MET A 519 -5.64 11.81 13.41
CA MET A 519 -6.68 11.74 14.46
C MET A 519 -7.53 13.02 14.59
N GLY A 520 -7.72 13.76 13.49
CA GLY A 520 -8.54 14.99 13.47
C GLY A 520 -7.89 16.23 14.09
N LEU A 521 -6.62 16.15 14.48
CA LEU A 521 -5.77 17.30 14.79
C LEU A 521 -5.33 18.00 13.50
N ASP A 522 -4.55 19.09 13.60
CA ASP A 522 -3.98 19.73 12.41
C ASP A 522 -3.20 18.73 11.53
N ALA A 523 -2.88 19.12 10.29
CA ALA A 523 -2.26 18.20 9.31
C ALA A 523 -0.92 17.58 9.77
N HIS A 524 -0.32 18.12 10.83
CA HIS A 524 0.94 17.66 11.41
C HIS A 524 0.76 16.97 12.77
N GLY A 525 -0.46 16.89 13.31
CA GLY A 525 -0.77 16.27 14.59
C GLY A 525 -0.23 17.02 15.81
N ILE A 526 0.11 18.30 15.64
CA ILE A 526 0.81 19.10 16.66
C ILE A 526 -0.19 19.47 17.78
N GLY A 527 0.25 19.35 19.04
CA GLY A 527 -0.55 19.72 20.23
C GLY A 527 -1.17 18.54 20.99
N TRP A 528 -1.02 17.30 20.50
CA TRP A 528 -1.14 16.12 21.36
C TRP A 528 0.09 16.04 22.28
N ASN A 529 -0.08 15.45 23.47
CA ASN A 529 1.03 15.19 24.39
C ASN A 529 0.84 13.80 25.00
N SER A 530 1.86 12.97 24.91
CA SER A 530 1.82 11.57 25.34
C SER A 530 2.01 11.37 26.85
N GLY A 531 2.62 12.35 27.54
CA GLY A 531 3.15 12.15 28.89
C GLY A 531 4.29 11.13 28.97
N ALA A 532 4.92 10.78 27.85
CA ALA A 532 6.02 9.81 27.83
C ALA A 532 7.24 10.32 28.61
N LYS A 533 7.95 9.38 29.22
CA LYS A 533 9.22 9.64 29.91
C LYS A 533 10.37 9.23 29.02
N VAL A 534 11.35 10.10 28.89
CA VAL A 534 12.55 9.87 28.09
C VAL A 534 13.80 10.12 28.94
N ALA A 535 14.81 9.30 28.76
CA ALA A 535 16.15 9.56 29.26
C ALA A 535 17.19 9.16 28.21
N VAL A 536 18.30 9.89 28.18
CA VAL A 536 19.38 9.71 27.21
C VAL A 536 20.71 9.68 27.95
N ALA A 537 21.57 8.72 27.63
CA ALA A 537 22.95 8.70 28.09
C ALA A 537 23.91 8.76 26.90
N ARG A 538 24.95 9.58 26.99
CA ARG A 538 26.05 9.61 26.02
C ARG A 538 27.25 8.86 26.56
N ALA A 539 27.89 8.09 25.69
CA ALA A 539 29.13 7.38 25.94
C ALA A 539 30.20 7.80 24.92
N GLU A 540 31.41 7.29 25.08
CA GLU A 540 32.54 7.61 24.18
C GLU A 540 32.29 7.13 22.74
N ASN A 541 31.60 6.00 22.59
CA ASN A 541 31.40 5.29 21.32
C ASN A 541 29.94 5.32 20.81
N GLY A 542 29.07 6.13 21.40
CA GLY A 542 27.66 6.18 21.05
C GLY A 542 26.79 6.85 22.10
N TRP A 543 25.48 6.68 21.96
CA TRP A 543 24.48 7.16 22.90
C TRP A 543 23.30 6.19 22.96
N THR A 544 22.56 6.25 24.05
CA THR A 544 21.42 5.36 24.31
C THR A 544 20.19 6.16 24.68
N VAL A 545 19.02 5.63 24.35
CA VAL A 545 17.72 6.24 24.65
C VAL A 545 16.86 5.21 25.35
N GLU A 546 16.16 5.61 26.40
CA GLU A 546 15.06 4.87 26.97
C GLU A 546 13.79 5.72 26.94
N LEU A 547 12.70 5.13 26.48
CA LEU A 547 11.40 5.77 26.31
C LEU A 547 10.30 4.89 26.92
N ALA A 548 9.52 5.45 27.84
CA ALA A 548 8.33 4.82 28.40
C ALA A 548 7.07 5.60 27.98
N ILE A 549 6.21 4.96 27.20
CA ILE A 549 5.03 5.55 26.57
C ILE A 549 3.76 5.03 27.27
N PRO A 550 2.93 5.89 27.87
CA PRO A 550 1.65 5.46 28.45
C PRO A 550 0.71 4.89 27.40
N LEU A 551 0.25 3.64 27.59
CA LEU A 551 -0.70 2.98 26.69
C LEU A 551 -2.04 3.72 26.64
N GLU A 552 -2.49 4.27 27.78
CA GLU A 552 -3.72 5.06 27.88
C GLU A 552 -3.67 6.33 27.01
N ALA A 553 -2.51 7.00 26.93
CA ALA A 553 -2.35 8.19 26.08
C ALA A 553 -2.56 7.85 24.60
N MET A 554 -2.17 6.63 24.20
CA MET A 554 -2.42 6.09 22.86
C MET A 554 -3.80 5.46 22.69
N LYS A 555 -4.66 5.54 23.71
CA LYS A 555 -5.97 4.85 23.80
C LYS A 555 -5.86 3.36 23.51
N ALA A 556 -4.75 2.76 23.92
CA ALA A 556 -4.40 1.40 23.61
C ALA A 556 -4.65 0.47 24.80
N ALA A 557 -5.24 -0.70 24.52
CA ALA A 557 -5.39 -1.80 25.47
C ALA A 557 -4.90 -3.09 24.78
N PRO A 558 -3.56 -3.32 24.76
CA PRO A 558 -2.96 -4.38 23.95
C PRO A 558 -3.49 -5.76 24.33
N LYS A 559 -4.01 -6.49 23.36
CA LYS A 559 -4.44 -7.89 23.54
C LYS A 559 -3.37 -8.85 23.03
N PRO A 560 -3.21 -10.01 23.64
CA PRO A 560 -2.43 -11.10 23.06
C PRO A 560 -2.73 -11.37 21.58
N GLY A 561 -1.69 -11.43 20.75
CA GLY A 561 -1.79 -11.64 19.31
C GLY A 561 -2.21 -10.41 18.50
N GLU A 562 -2.56 -9.30 19.16
CA GLU A 562 -2.87 -8.04 18.49
C GLU A 562 -1.63 -7.53 17.74
N VAL A 563 -1.84 -7.02 16.53
CA VAL A 563 -0.76 -6.54 15.67
C VAL A 563 -0.88 -5.04 15.49
N TRP A 564 0.17 -4.32 15.87
CA TRP A 564 0.31 -2.89 15.63
C TRP A 564 1.29 -2.65 14.47
N GLY A 565 1.13 -1.53 13.78
CA GLY A 565 2.19 -1.02 12.92
C GLY A 565 3.28 -0.39 13.80
N PHE A 566 4.53 -0.74 13.56
CA PHE A 566 5.67 -0.20 14.32
C PHE A 566 6.85 0.08 13.42
N ASN A 567 7.58 1.16 13.72
CA ASN A 567 8.91 1.38 13.19
C ASN A 567 9.80 2.08 14.21
N ALA A 568 11.07 1.68 14.22
CA ALA A 568 12.14 2.32 14.97
C ALA A 568 13.14 2.86 13.95
N CYS A 569 13.43 4.15 14.02
CA CYS A 569 14.20 4.88 13.02
C CYS A 569 15.30 5.71 13.69
N ARG A 570 16.33 6.05 12.92
CA ARG A 570 17.41 6.95 13.33
C ARG A 570 17.86 7.80 12.15
N VAL A 571 18.04 9.09 12.38
CA VAL A 571 18.76 9.98 11.46
C VAL A 571 20.14 10.30 12.04
N ARG A 572 21.20 10.02 11.27
CA ARG A 572 22.56 10.47 11.57
C ARG A 572 22.87 11.74 10.80
N ARG A 573 23.32 12.79 11.47
CA ARG A 573 23.81 14.04 10.83
C ARG A 573 25.31 14.15 10.95
N GLY A 574 25.83 13.91 12.16
CA GLY A 574 27.25 13.97 12.45
C GLY A 574 28.08 12.98 11.62
N GLY A 575 29.13 13.47 10.97
CA GLY A 575 30.06 12.62 10.20
C GLY A 575 29.54 12.09 8.86
N VAL A 576 28.30 12.40 8.47
CA VAL A 576 27.69 11.99 7.20
C VAL A 576 27.98 13.05 6.11
N LYS A 577 28.35 12.61 4.90
CA LYS A 577 28.65 13.52 3.78
C LYS A 577 27.42 14.17 3.14
N ASP A 578 26.26 13.56 3.31
CA ASP A 578 24.99 14.09 2.81
C ASP A 578 24.42 15.13 3.79
N HIS A 579 24.18 16.35 3.28
CA HIS A 579 23.49 17.42 4.00
C HIS A 579 22.09 17.05 4.51
N HIS A 580 21.45 16.04 3.93
CA HIS A 580 20.16 15.52 4.41
C HIS A 580 20.29 14.46 5.53
N GLY A 581 21.51 14.06 5.91
CA GLY A 581 21.77 13.01 6.89
C GLY A 581 21.60 11.59 6.35
N GLN A 582 21.98 10.59 7.14
CA GLN A 582 21.74 9.16 6.86
C GLN A 582 20.54 8.67 7.66
N ALA A 583 19.45 8.40 6.97
CA ALA A 583 18.21 7.88 7.56
C ALA A 583 18.19 6.34 7.53
N THR A 584 17.95 5.74 8.70
CA THR A 584 17.87 4.29 8.89
C THR A 584 16.60 3.91 9.64
N CYS A 585 16.08 2.72 9.39
CA CYS A 585 14.84 2.23 9.98
C CYS A 585 14.84 0.72 10.15
N TRP A 586 14.01 0.22 11.07
CA TRP A 586 13.88 -1.21 11.33
C TRP A 586 13.11 -1.88 10.20
N SER A 587 11.93 -1.36 9.85
CA SER A 587 11.17 -1.77 8.66
C SER A 587 11.41 -0.76 7.54
N PRO A 588 12.01 -1.14 6.40
CA PRO A 588 12.26 -0.25 5.26
C PRO A 588 10.98 0.40 4.74
N THR A 589 11.02 1.71 4.52
CA THR A 589 9.83 2.48 4.12
C THR A 589 9.79 2.82 2.62
N PHE A 590 10.90 2.67 1.89
CA PHE A 590 11.02 3.02 0.47
C PHE A 590 10.49 4.44 0.13
N GLY A 591 10.57 5.34 1.10
CA GLY A 591 9.97 6.67 1.14
C GLY A 591 10.41 7.40 2.41
N GLY A 592 9.61 8.34 2.91
CA GLY A 592 9.86 8.95 4.22
C GLY A 592 9.52 7.99 5.36
N PHE A 593 10.04 8.24 6.56
CA PHE A 593 9.67 7.47 7.76
C PHE A 593 8.17 7.49 8.03
N ASN A 594 7.47 8.56 7.67
CA ASN A 594 6.03 8.75 7.82
C ASN A 594 5.17 8.01 6.77
N THR A 595 5.56 6.80 6.38
CA THR A 595 4.85 5.94 5.40
C THR A 595 4.20 4.74 6.13
N PRO A 596 3.00 4.91 6.72
CA PRO A 596 2.42 3.92 7.63
C PRO A 596 2.11 2.57 6.96
N ASP A 597 1.86 2.52 5.65
CA ASP A 597 1.72 1.27 4.88
C ASP A 597 2.94 0.35 5.02
N GLU A 598 4.13 0.92 5.24
CA GLU A 598 5.41 0.20 5.31
C GLU A 598 5.90 -0.09 6.73
N PHE A 599 5.14 0.31 7.76
CA PHE A 599 5.47 -0.06 9.13
C PHE A 599 5.49 -1.57 9.30
N GLY A 600 6.47 -2.04 10.07
CA GLY A 600 6.61 -3.44 10.46
C GLY A 600 5.47 -3.87 11.38
N ALA A 601 5.41 -5.16 11.69
CA ALA A 601 4.41 -5.73 12.57
C ALA A 601 4.96 -5.85 14.00
N LEU A 602 4.38 -5.13 14.96
CA LEU A 602 4.63 -5.36 16.39
C LEU A 602 3.51 -6.22 16.95
N ILE A 603 3.82 -7.45 17.34
CA ILE A 603 2.84 -8.46 17.74
C ILE A 603 2.82 -8.56 19.26
N MET A 604 1.71 -8.23 19.89
CA MET A 604 1.59 -8.22 21.35
C MET A 604 1.65 -9.64 21.92
N ALA A 605 2.72 -9.98 22.61
CA ALA A 605 2.90 -11.30 23.19
C ALA A 605 2.10 -11.46 24.50
N GLN A 606 1.85 -12.71 24.89
CA GLN A 606 1.28 -13.06 26.20
C GLN A 606 2.33 -12.95 27.31
N SER A 607 1.87 -12.77 28.56
CA SER A 607 2.73 -12.89 29.73
C SER A 607 3.23 -14.33 29.84
N GLU A 608 4.54 -14.54 29.86
CA GLU A 608 5.09 -15.78 30.42
C GLU A 608 5.01 -15.69 31.95
N LYS A 609 3.82 -15.90 32.52
CA LYS A 609 3.77 -16.57 33.81
C LYS A 609 4.02 -18.03 33.48
N SER A 610 5.10 -18.57 34.05
CA SER A 610 5.39 -19.99 34.20
C SER A 610 4.11 -20.84 34.22
N ASP A 611 3.74 -21.31 33.04
CA ASP A 611 2.92 -22.47 32.73
C ASP A 611 3.04 -22.65 31.21
N SER A 612 4.23 -23.06 30.76
CA SER A 612 4.42 -23.53 29.39
C SER A 612 3.70 -24.87 29.23
N VAL A 613 2.38 -24.81 29.06
CA VAL A 613 1.57 -25.88 28.51
C VAL A 613 0.55 -25.24 27.56
N GLY A 614 0.75 -25.40 26.25
CA GLY A 614 -0.40 -25.42 25.33
C GLY A 614 -0.40 -24.50 24.10
N GLN A 615 0.65 -23.73 23.78
CA GLN A 615 0.77 -23.22 22.41
C GLN A 615 1.66 -24.15 21.59
N THR A 616 1.03 -24.87 20.66
CA THR A 616 1.73 -25.64 19.63
C THR A 616 2.51 -24.67 18.75
N PRO A 617 3.85 -24.82 18.60
CA PRO A 617 4.66 -24.09 17.64
C PRO A 617 4.03 -24.15 16.25
N GLN A 618 4.38 -23.25 15.33
CA GLN A 618 3.89 -23.38 13.94
C GLN A 618 4.67 -24.47 13.18
N PRO A 619 4.02 -25.24 12.30
CA PRO A 619 4.72 -26.25 11.51
C PRO A 619 5.64 -25.61 10.47
N VAL A 620 6.82 -26.19 10.27
CA VAL A 620 7.73 -25.83 9.17
C VAL A 620 7.32 -26.44 7.83
N VAL A 621 6.49 -27.48 7.85
CA VAL A 621 5.81 -28.07 6.69
C VAL A 621 4.37 -28.39 7.09
N GLU A 622 3.40 -27.99 6.27
CA GLU A 622 2.00 -28.39 6.41
C GLU A 622 1.41 -28.79 5.06
N LEU A 623 0.96 -30.04 4.95
CA LEU A 623 0.27 -30.58 3.78
C LEU A 623 -1.18 -30.86 4.16
N ALA A 624 -2.05 -29.89 3.85
CA ALA A 624 -3.48 -29.94 4.18
C ALA A 624 -4.37 -30.52 3.07
N PHE A 625 -3.83 -30.74 1.85
CA PHE A 625 -4.56 -31.36 0.72
C PHE A 625 -5.90 -30.68 0.33
N GLU A 626 -6.04 -29.38 0.63
CA GLU A 626 -7.27 -28.61 0.45
C GLU A 626 -7.50 -28.11 -0.99
N ASP A 627 -6.44 -27.93 -1.77
CA ASP A 627 -6.44 -27.58 -3.19
C ASP A 627 -6.31 -28.84 -4.08
N GLU A 628 -6.68 -28.74 -5.37
CA GLU A 628 -6.61 -29.86 -6.34
C GLU A 628 -5.17 -30.35 -6.63
N THR A 629 -4.18 -29.73 -5.97
CA THR A 629 -2.77 -30.01 -6.04
C THR A 629 -2.25 -30.09 -4.62
N ALA A 630 -1.51 -31.11 -4.20
CA ALA A 630 -0.79 -31.08 -2.91
C ALA A 630 0.44 -30.13 -2.96
N SER A 631 0.30 -29.00 -3.64
CA SER A 631 1.28 -27.92 -3.66
C SER A 631 1.33 -27.32 -2.28
N ASP A 632 2.45 -27.53 -1.60
CA ASP A 632 2.82 -26.76 -0.42
C ASP A 632 2.68 -25.26 -0.72
N SER A 633 1.56 -24.71 -0.29
CA SER A 633 1.36 -23.29 -0.07
C SER A 633 1.14 -23.12 1.41
N SER A 634 2.19 -23.37 2.20
CA SER A 634 2.24 -23.06 3.63
C SER A 634 1.43 -21.79 3.94
N ARG A 635 0.21 -21.98 4.46
CA ARG A 635 -0.58 -20.89 5.02
C ARG A 635 0.11 -20.50 6.32
N VAL A 636 0.99 -19.51 6.21
CA VAL A 636 1.60 -18.75 7.32
C VAL A 636 2.66 -19.52 8.15
N SER A 637 3.95 -19.27 7.89
CA SER A 637 4.90 -18.70 8.90
C SER A 637 6.40 -18.85 8.60
N THR A 638 6.86 -19.68 7.65
CA THR A 638 8.32 -19.92 7.50
C THR A 638 9.01 -19.27 6.31
N GLY A 639 8.30 -18.53 5.45
CA GLY A 639 8.93 -17.85 4.30
C GLY A 639 9.42 -18.81 3.21
N GLY A 640 8.79 -19.98 3.03
CA GLY A 640 9.06 -20.90 1.92
C GLY A 640 10.36 -21.71 2.05
N ARG A 641 10.79 -22.02 3.28
CA ARG A 641 12.07 -22.70 3.52
C ARG A 641 12.05 -24.19 3.16
N ALA A 642 10.97 -24.93 3.39
CA ALA A 642 10.85 -26.31 2.90
C ALA A 642 10.13 -26.34 1.54
N SER A 643 10.37 -27.39 0.74
CA SER A 643 9.61 -27.60 -0.49
C SER A 643 9.10 -29.04 -0.57
N ALA A 644 7.78 -29.19 -0.68
CA ALA A 644 7.17 -30.46 -1.09
C ALA A 644 7.08 -30.51 -2.61
N LYS A 645 7.71 -31.51 -3.21
CA LYS A 645 7.56 -31.81 -4.64
C LYS A 645 6.68 -33.04 -4.81
N LEU A 646 5.63 -32.86 -5.60
CA LEU A 646 4.82 -33.94 -6.15
C LEU A 646 5.56 -34.55 -7.34
N ASP A 647 5.87 -35.85 -7.27
CA ASP A 647 6.39 -36.56 -8.44
C ASP A 647 5.28 -37.37 -9.11
N ARG A 648 5.19 -37.25 -10.45
CA ARG A 648 4.12 -37.85 -11.25
C ARG A 648 4.33 -39.37 -11.33
N SER A 649 3.22 -40.12 -11.37
CA SER A 649 3.20 -41.57 -11.57
C SER A 649 4.04 -42.01 -12.80
N ARG A 650 4.37 -43.31 -12.87
CA ARG A 650 5.04 -43.97 -14.02
C ARG A 650 4.35 -43.68 -15.38
N ASP A 651 3.09 -43.25 -15.34
CA ASP A 651 2.23 -43.00 -16.49
C ASP A 651 2.25 -41.52 -16.93
N GLY A 652 3.04 -40.67 -16.25
CA GLY A 652 3.22 -39.24 -16.58
C GLY A 652 2.02 -38.33 -16.24
N LYS A 653 0.94 -38.90 -15.70
CA LYS A 653 -0.28 -38.14 -15.36
C LYS A 653 -0.06 -37.25 -14.13
N PRO A 654 -0.55 -35.99 -14.17
CA PRO A 654 -0.50 -35.09 -13.03
C PRO A 654 -1.36 -35.62 -11.88
N TRP A 655 -1.08 -35.11 -10.69
CA TRP A 655 -2.01 -35.18 -9.58
C TRP A 655 -3.31 -34.48 -9.97
N ASP A 656 -4.47 -35.08 -9.71
CA ASP A 656 -5.79 -34.55 -10.07
C ASP A 656 -6.83 -34.85 -8.98
N ALA A 657 -8.06 -34.36 -9.18
CA ALA A 657 -9.17 -34.52 -8.24
C ALA A 657 -9.50 -35.99 -7.90
N SER A 658 -9.05 -36.98 -8.66
CA SER A 658 -9.26 -38.40 -8.35
C SER A 658 -8.45 -38.91 -7.15
N CYS A 659 -7.41 -38.17 -6.73
CA CYS A 659 -6.63 -38.48 -5.53
C CYS A 659 -7.29 -37.99 -4.23
N ARG A 660 -8.34 -37.17 -4.35
CA ARG A 660 -8.96 -36.48 -3.23
C ARG A 660 -9.98 -37.37 -2.53
N VAL A 661 -9.92 -37.41 -1.21
CA VAL A 661 -10.90 -38.10 -0.36
C VAL A 661 -11.43 -37.13 0.69
N GLN A 662 -12.53 -37.51 1.35
CA GLN A 662 -13.01 -36.79 2.53
C GLN A 662 -11.97 -36.93 3.65
N GLY A 663 -11.35 -35.82 4.04
CA GLY A 663 -10.37 -35.75 5.13
C GLY A 663 -11.01 -35.85 6.52
N LYS A 664 -10.17 -35.93 7.55
CA LYS A 664 -10.56 -35.73 8.95
C LYS A 664 -11.07 -34.30 9.16
N SER A 665 -10.46 -33.33 8.49
CA SER A 665 -10.89 -31.93 8.42
C SER A 665 -10.71 -31.44 6.99
N GLY A 666 -11.81 -31.23 6.26
CA GLY A 666 -11.75 -30.84 4.85
C GLY A 666 -11.42 -32.02 3.94
N PHE A 667 -10.29 -31.98 3.25
CA PHE A 667 -9.93 -32.96 2.23
C PHE A 667 -8.62 -33.68 2.53
N GLY A 668 -8.58 -34.98 2.25
CA GLY A 668 -7.38 -35.79 2.37
C GLY A 668 -6.92 -36.36 1.03
N CYS A 669 -5.85 -37.14 1.07
CA CYS A 669 -5.26 -37.80 -0.09
C CYS A 669 -5.28 -39.33 0.03
N ALA A 670 -5.67 -40.03 -1.04
CA ALA A 670 -5.53 -41.47 -1.18
C ALA A 670 -4.19 -41.90 -1.79
N PHE A 671 -3.56 -42.91 -1.20
CA PHE A 671 -2.33 -43.54 -1.65
C PHE A 671 -2.57 -45.00 -2.03
N ASP A 672 -2.09 -45.37 -3.21
CA ASP A 672 -2.12 -46.72 -3.74
C ASP A 672 -0.71 -47.10 -4.24
N PRO A 673 -0.04 -48.10 -3.65
CA PRO A 673 1.26 -48.57 -4.10
C PRO A 673 1.29 -49.00 -5.58
N ALA A 674 0.16 -49.49 -6.13
CA ALA A 674 0.06 -49.87 -7.53
C ALA A 674 0.05 -48.65 -8.47
N ALA A 675 -0.50 -47.52 -8.02
CA ALA A 675 -0.56 -46.27 -8.78
C ALA A 675 0.79 -45.51 -8.81
N LYS A 676 1.77 -45.90 -7.98
CA LYS A 676 3.12 -45.31 -7.89
C LYS A 676 3.11 -43.78 -7.74
N ARG A 677 2.22 -43.26 -6.90
CA ARG A 677 2.08 -41.83 -6.60
C ARG A 677 2.74 -41.51 -5.26
N TYR A 678 3.59 -40.48 -5.22
CA TYR A 678 4.28 -40.13 -3.99
C TYR A 678 4.58 -38.65 -3.83
N ILE A 679 4.74 -38.27 -2.57
CA ILE A 679 5.13 -36.94 -2.14
C ILE A 679 6.56 -37.03 -1.62
N THR A 680 7.42 -36.12 -2.07
CA THR A 680 8.77 -35.96 -1.54
C THR A 680 8.88 -34.59 -0.89
N VAL A 681 9.18 -34.55 0.40
CA VAL A 681 9.46 -33.32 1.14
C VAL A 681 10.96 -33.19 1.29
N ASN A 682 11.53 -32.12 0.72
CA ASN A 682 12.94 -31.80 0.86
C ASN A 682 13.13 -30.70 1.91
N PHE A 683 13.94 -30.98 2.92
CA PHE A 683 14.27 -30.03 3.98
C PHE A 683 15.65 -29.41 3.69
N PRO A 684 15.81 -28.08 3.61
CA PRO A 684 17.14 -27.52 3.52
C PRO A 684 17.91 -27.67 4.84
N GLU A 685 19.25 -27.64 4.72
CA GLU A 685 20.15 -27.91 5.84
C GLU A 685 20.01 -26.91 6.98
N ASP A 686 19.63 -25.66 6.67
CA ASP A 686 19.48 -24.56 7.63
C ASP A 686 18.25 -24.69 8.54
N LEU A 687 17.30 -25.58 8.23
CA LEU A 687 16.22 -25.95 9.16
C LEU A 687 16.72 -26.78 10.35
N GLY A 688 17.95 -27.32 10.28
CA GLY A 688 18.55 -28.04 11.39
C GLY A 688 17.93 -29.42 11.70
N LEU A 689 16.82 -29.81 11.07
CA LEU A 689 16.14 -31.11 11.24
C LEU A 689 17.05 -32.36 11.21
N PRO A 690 18.09 -32.48 10.35
CA PRO A 690 19.02 -33.63 10.39
C PRO A 690 19.70 -33.85 11.74
N ARG A 691 19.96 -32.78 12.51
CA ARG A 691 20.77 -32.81 13.73
C ARG A 691 20.03 -32.29 14.96
N GLY A 692 18.95 -31.54 14.77
CA GLY A 692 18.14 -30.94 15.82
C GLY A 692 16.83 -31.69 16.05
N ASP A 693 16.10 -31.22 17.05
CA ASP A 693 14.83 -31.81 17.46
C ASP A 693 13.74 -31.51 16.43
N PHE A 694 12.82 -32.45 16.24
CA PHE A 694 11.67 -32.25 15.37
C PHE A 694 10.52 -33.18 15.73
N THR A 695 9.33 -32.80 15.26
CA THR A 695 8.11 -33.60 15.40
C THR A 695 7.46 -33.78 14.05
N VAL A 696 6.98 -34.99 13.74
CA VAL A 696 6.16 -35.28 12.56
C VAL A 696 4.83 -35.83 13.03
N MET A 697 3.72 -35.28 12.55
CA MET A 697 2.38 -35.79 12.84
C MET A 697 1.47 -35.72 11.63
N PHE A 698 0.50 -36.62 11.56
CA PHE A 698 -0.45 -36.70 10.46
C PHE A 698 -1.66 -37.54 10.88
N TRP A 699 -2.77 -37.36 10.17
CA TRP A 699 -3.91 -38.26 10.22
C TRP A 699 -3.79 -39.32 9.13
N PHE A 700 -4.07 -40.57 9.45
CA PHE A 700 -4.16 -41.63 8.44
C PHE A 700 -5.34 -42.56 8.68
N LYS A 701 -5.77 -43.24 7.61
CA LYS A 701 -6.71 -44.37 7.68
C LYS A 701 -6.35 -45.45 6.67
N THR A 702 -6.62 -46.70 7.00
CA THR A 702 -6.39 -47.85 6.12
C THR A 702 -7.39 -48.96 6.40
N ALA A 703 -7.76 -49.71 5.35
CA ALA A 703 -8.63 -50.88 5.44
C ALA A 703 -7.85 -52.21 5.36
N THR A 704 -6.52 -52.18 5.31
CA THR A 704 -5.69 -53.38 5.15
C THR A 704 -4.86 -53.69 6.40
N GLU A 705 -4.83 -54.98 6.73
CA GLU A 705 -4.05 -55.58 7.81
C GLU A 705 -2.63 -55.98 7.39
N ALA A 706 -2.25 -55.69 6.14
CA ALA A 706 -0.92 -55.93 5.61
C ALA A 706 0.12 -54.98 6.25
N ASP A 707 1.40 -55.39 6.17
CA ASP A 707 2.51 -54.53 6.55
C ASP A 707 2.63 -53.36 5.58
N GLN A 708 2.88 -52.17 6.11
CA GLN A 708 2.93 -50.91 5.38
C GLN A 708 3.99 -49.98 5.93
N CYS A 709 4.70 -49.27 5.05
CA CYS A 709 5.53 -48.13 5.46
C CYS A 709 4.77 -46.84 5.15
N LEU A 710 4.37 -46.11 6.20
CA LEU A 710 3.53 -44.91 6.12
C LEU A 710 4.31 -43.71 5.58
N LEU A 711 5.50 -43.49 6.15
CA LEU A 711 6.46 -42.50 5.70
C LEU A 711 7.89 -42.96 5.98
N ALA A 712 8.84 -42.51 5.17
CA ALA A 712 10.25 -42.84 5.34
C ALA A 712 11.17 -41.77 4.75
N SER A 713 12.32 -41.56 5.39
CA SER A 713 13.41 -40.81 4.77
C SER A 713 14.15 -41.64 3.72
N THR A 714 14.49 -42.87 4.08
CA THR A 714 15.12 -43.89 3.23
C THR A 714 15.05 -45.24 3.96
N THR A 715 15.55 -46.32 3.37
CA THR A 715 15.59 -47.67 3.98
C THR A 715 16.99 -48.11 4.43
N THR A 716 18.01 -47.25 4.28
CA THR A 716 19.41 -47.54 4.63
C THR A 716 19.98 -46.49 5.56
N ALA A 717 20.78 -46.90 6.55
CA ALA A 717 21.35 -45.96 7.52
C ALA A 717 22.24 -44.89 6.83
N PRO A 718 22.15 -43.60 7.20
CA PRO A 718 21.27 -43.06 8.23
C PRO A 718 19.81 -42.94 7.76
N PHE A 719 18.85 -43.45 8.55
CA PHE A 719 17.41 -43.42 8.22
C PHE A 719 16.52 -43.18 9.43
N TRP A 720 15.30 -42.75 9.14
CA TRP A 720 14.15 -42.87 10.02
C TRP A 720 12.89 -43.20 9.19
N LEU A 721 11.97 -43.96 9.78
CA LEU A 721 10.71 -44.34 9.14
C LEU A 721 9.61 -44.63 10.15
N MET A 722 8.36 -44.57 9.69
CA MET A 722 7.18 -45.01 10.43
C MET A 722 6.45 -46.08 9.63
N ASN A 723 6.24 -47.25 10.24
CA ASN A 723 5.62 -48.38 9.56
C ASN A 723 4.65 -49.15 10.47
N LEU A 724 3.68 -49.80 9.83
CA LEU A 724 2.84 -50.83 10.39
C LEU A 724 3.48 -52.17 10.02
N SER A 725 3.89 -52.97 11.01
CA SER A 725 4.48 -54.29 10.74
C SER A 725 4.15 -55.32 11.80
N ARG A 726 4.12 -56.59 11.40
CA ARG A 726 4.00 -57.71 12.33
C ARG A 726 5.35 -58.03 12.96
N VAL A 727 5.39 -57.98 14.29
CA VAL A 727 6.52 -58.43 15.10
C VAL A 727 6.01 -59.54 16.00
N LYS A 728 6.42 -60.77 15.69
CA LYS A 728 5.79 -62.00 16.24
C LYS A 728 4.29 -62.01 15.91
N ASP A 729 3.43 -62.24 16.90
CA ASP A 729 1.97 -62.35 16.71
C ASP A 729 1.23 -61.01 16.87
N LYS A 730 1.94 -59.88 16.97
CA LYS A 730 1.34 -58.54 17.15
C LYS A 730 1.62 -57.63 15.96
N ARG A 731 0.59 -56.90 15.53
CA ARG A 731 0.70 -55.81 14.54
C ARG A 731 1.00 -54.51 15.28
N LEU A 732 2.14 -53.89 14.97
CA LEU A 732 2.64 -52.72 15.68
C LEU A 732 2.78 -51.53 14.72
N LEU A 733 2.45 -50.34 15.22
CA LEU A 733 2.93 -49.08 14.67
C LEU A 733 4.31 -48.82 15.25
N ARG A 734 5.30 -48.60 14.40
CA ARG A 734 6.69 -48.49 14.82
C ARG A 734 7.31 -47.25 14.22
N PHE A 735 8.03 -46.52 15.05
CA PHE A 735 9.00 -45.54 14.60
C PHE A 735 10.39 -46.17 14.72
N MET A 736 11.14 -46.23 13.63
CA MET A 736 12.49 -46.80 13.60
C MET A 736 13.50 -45.74 13.18
N LEU A 737 14.67 -45.74 13.82
CA LEU A 737 15.76 -44.81 13.53
C LEU A 737 17.10 -45.51 13.65
N ALA A 738 18.02 -45.18 12.74
CA ALA A 738 19.43 -45.55 12.86
C ALA A 738 20.31 -44.50 12.18
N THR A 739 21.21 -43.87 12.92
CA THR A 739 22.33 -43.10 12.34
C THR A 739 23.56 -43.97 12.13
N GLU A 740 23.69 -45.02 12.94
CA GLU A 740 24.70 -46.08 12.95
C GLU A 740 24.07 -47.31 13.64
N PRO A 741 24.58 -48.54 13.46
CA PRO A 741 24.05 -49.71 14.15
C PRO A 741 24.22 -49.64 15.68
N PRO A 742 23.31 -50.22 16.49
CA PRO A 742 22.09 -50.93 16.11
C PRO A 742 20.91 -49.99 15.83
N THR A 743 19.89 -50.45 15.10
CA THR A 743 18.64 -49.70 14.93
C THR A 743 17.83 -49.68 16.23
N VAL A 744 17.27 -48.52 16.56
CA VAL A 744 16.33 -48.34 17.68
C VAL A 744 14.91 -48.17 17.17
N ALA A 745 13.93 -48.56 17.99
CA ALA A 745 12.52 -48.45 17.65
C ALA A 745 11.63 -48.15 18.86
N ALA A 746 10.69 -47.23 18.71
CA ALA A 746 9.53 -47.07 19.59
C ALA A 746 8.33 -47.77 18.94
N ASN A 747 7.56 -48.55 19.71
CA ASN A 747 6.50 -49.41 19.20
C ASN A 747 5.19 -49.19 19.97
N ALA A 748 4.10 -48.96 19.24
CA ALA A 748 2.75 -48.90 19.77
C ALA A 748 1.91 -50.02 19.15
N ASP A 749 0.83 -50.42 19.82
CA ASP A 749 -0.19 -51.25 19.17
C ASP A 749 -0.71 -50.50 17.93
N ALA A 750 -0.76 -51.20 16.79
CA ALA A 750 -1.22 -50.58 15.55
C ALA A 750 -2.70 -50.18 15.67
N PRO A 751 -3.09 -48.99 15.19
CA PRO A 751 -4.50 -48.69 14.99
C PRO A 751 -5.18 -49.77 14.12
N PRO A 752 -6.43 -50.15 14.43
CA PRO A 752 -7.17 -51.15 13.67
C PRO A 752 -7.28 -50.75 12.19
N ALA A 753 -7.27 -51.72 11.28
CA ALA A 753 -7.51 -51.46 9.86
C ALA A 753 -9.02 -51.29 9.57
N ASP A 754 -9.67 -50.34 10.24
CA ASP A 754 -11.12 -50.12 10.27
C ASP A 754 -11.60 -49.00 9.32
N ASP A 755 -10.69 -48.46 8.51
CA ASP A 755 -10.91 -47.28 7.66
C ASP A 755 -11.42 -46.04 8.43
N GLN A 756 -11.11 -45.94 9.73
CA GLN A 756 -11.29 -44.73 10.53
C GLN A 756 -10.01 -43.90 10.59
N TRP A 757 -10.16 -42.59 10.80
CA TRP A 757 -9.04 -41.66 10.93
C TRP A 757 -8.38 -41.77 12.31
N HIS A 758 -7.09 -42.10 12.33
CA HIS A 758 -6.26 -42.16 13.53
C HIS A 758 -5.17 -41.09 13.45
N HIS A 759 -4.92 -40.38 14.54
CA HIS A 759 -3.86 -39.37 14.63
C HIS A 759 -2.58 -40.02 15.10
N VAL A 760 -1.47 -39.81 14.39
CA VAL A 760 -0.17 -40.38 14.76
C VAL A 760 0.89 -39.31 14.74
N ALA A 761 1.75 -39.31 15.76
CA ALA A 761 2.89 -38.41 15.82
C ALA A 761 4.15 -39.12 16.33
N VAL A 762 5.31 -38.63 15.92
CA VAL A 762 6.58 -38.94 16.56
C VAL A 762 7.33 -37.66 16.89
N THR A 763 7.77 -37.56 18.14
CA THR A 763 8.58 -36.46 18.67
C THR A 763 9.99 -36.94 18.89
N LEU A 764 10.99 -36.28 18.30
CA LEU A 764 12.42 -36.56 18.52
C LEU A 764 13.06 -35.43 19.34
N ASP A 765 13.37 -35.70 20.60
CA ASP A 765 14.35 -34.97 21.39
C ASP A 765 15.71 -35.68 21.19
N ARG A 766 16.55 -35.15 20.29
CA ARG A 766 17.79 -35.80 19.83
C ARG A 766 18.80 -36.02 20.96
N GLY A 767 18.66 -35.30 22.08
CA GLY A 767 19.47 -35.50 23.28
C GLY A 767 18.92 -36.58 24.22
N LYS A 768 17.68 -37.04 24.02
CA LYS A 768 16.96 -37.93 24.94
C LYS A 768 16.19 -39.03 24.21
N LEU A 769 14.91 -38.78 23.91
CA LEU A 769 13.95 -39.80 23.52
C LEU A 769 13.30 -39.49 22.17
N ALA A 770 13.05 -40.53 21.38
CA ALA A 770 11.99 -40.52 20.39
C ALA A 770 10.71 -41.06 21.03
N THR A 771 9.63 -40.29 21.01
CA THR A 771 8.33 -40.67 21.60
C THR A 771 7.30 -40.83 20.50
N LEU A 772 6.64 -41.99 20.45
CA LEU A 772 5.58 -42.32 19.51
C LEU A 772 4.22 -42.08 20.17
N HIS A 773 3.35 -41.33 19.50
CA HIS A 773 2.01 -40.99 19.95
C HIS A 773 0.94 -41.57 19.02
N VAL A 774 -0.17 -42.03 19.60
CA VAL A 774 -1.36 -42.48 18.88
C VAL A 774 -2.59 -41.87 19.54
N ASP A 775 -3.36 -41.14 18.73
CA ASP A 775 -4.53 -40.33 19.09
C ASP A 775 -4.21 -39.30 20.18
N GLY A 776 -3.08 -38.61 19.99
CA GLY A 776 -2.59 -37.57 20.90
C GLY A 776 -1.88 -38.09 22.15
N GLU A 777 -2.04 -39.37 22.48
CA GLU A 777 -1.45 -39.97 23.68
C GLU A 777 -0.09 -40.64 23.40
N PRO A 778 0.95 -40.40 24.21
CA PRO A 778 2.22 -41.11 24.09
C PRO A 778 2.03 -42.60 24.39
N ARG A 779 2.53 -43.46 23.52
CA ARG A 779 2.38 -44.92 23.62
C ARG A 779 3.67 -45.64 23.95
N ASP A 780 4.78 -45.18 23.40
CA ASP A 780 6.11 -45.73 23.68
C ASP A 780 7.20 -44.70 23.41
N SER A 781 8.38 -44.90 24.00
CA SER A 781 9.54 -44.05 23.78
C SER A 781 10.83 -44.85 23.79
N VAL A 782 11.81 -44.45 22.98
CA VAL A 782 13.12 -45.09 22.90
C VAL A 782 14.23 -44.06 23.05
N ASP A 783 15.29 -44.42 23.78
CA ASP A 783 16.49 -43.59 23.93
C ASP A 783 17.22 -43.47 22.59
N ILE A 784 17.33 -42.25 22.10
CA ILE A 784 18.04 -41.90 20.86
C ILE A 784 19.27 -41.04 21.12
N SER A 785 19.64 -40.78 22.38
CA SER A 785 20.75 -39.90 22.78
C SER A 785 22.12 -40.34 22.22
N LYS A 786 22.25 -41.64 21.89
CA LYS A 786 23.45 -42.21 21.27
C LYS A 786 23.45 -42.09 19.73
N HIS A 787 22.31 -41.86 19.10
CA HIS A 787 22.19 -41.71 17.65
C HIS A 787 22.43 -40.27 17.18
N LYS A 788 23.65 -39.75 17.39
CA LYS A 788 23.99 -38.33 17.16
C LYS A 788 24.29 -37.94 15.71
N GLY A 789 24.40 -38.93 14.80
CA GLY A 789 24.66 -38.68 13.38
C GLY A 789 23.55 -37.88 12.70
N ALA A 790 23.86 -37.25 11.57
CA ALA A 790 22.85 -36.54 10.79
C ALA A 790 21.86 -37.53 10.14
N LEU A 791 20.57 -37.31 10.34
CA LEU A 791 19.51 -38.00 9.60
C LEU A 791 19.43 -37.45 8.17
N LYS A 792 18.69 -38.15 7.29
CA LYS A 792 18.48 -37.67 5.91
C LYS A 792 17.47 -36.53 5.88
N ASN A 793 17.76 -35.53 5.05
CA ASN A 793 16.97 -34.30 4.89
C ASN A 793 15.82 -34.45 3.88
N VAL A 794 15.23 -35.63 3.82
CA VAL A 794 14.15 -35.95 2.90
C VAL A 794 13.14 -36.84 3.61
N MET A 795 11.88 -36.69 3.26
CA MET A 795 10.79 -37.57 3.68
C MET A 795 9.92 -37.90 2.47
N THR A 796 9.51 -39.17 2.36
CA THR A 796 8.63 -39.66 1.31
C THR A 796 7.35 -40.27 1.89
N VAL A 797 6.23 -40.05 1.22
CA VAL A 797 4.92 -40.66 1.49
C VAL A 797 4.41 -41.29 0.18
N GLY A 798 4.08 -42.59 0.21
CA GLY A 798 3.69 -43.37 -0.98
C GLY A 798 4.82 -43.66 -2.00
N GLY A 799 6.07 -43.26 -1.69
CA GLY A 799 7.23 -43.24 -2.59
C GLY A 799 8.15 -44.46 -2.56
N PRO A 800 9.36 -44.39 -3.16
CA PRO A 800 10.22 -45.55 -3.37
C PRO A 800 10.68 -46.25 -2.07
N TYR A 801 10.55 -45.58 -0.93
CA TYR A 801 10.93 -46.08 0.40
C TYR A 801 9.72 -46.28 1.35
N SER A 802 8.50 -46.01 0.89
CA SER A 802 7.25 -46.12 1.66
C SER A 802 6.14 -46.76 0.81
N HIS A 803 5.53 -47.85 1.28
CA HIS A 803 4.47 -48.57 0.56
C HIS A 803 3.15 -48.44 1.30
N PHE A 804 2.59 -47.22 1.30
CA PHE A 804 1.35 -46.92 2.00
C PHE A 804 0.13 -47.17 1.10
N SER A 805 -0.81 -47.99 1.57
CA SER A 805 -2.13 -48.17 0.97
C SER A 805 -3.20 -47.72 1.95
N GLY A 806 -3.77 -46.55 1.70
CA GLY A 806 -4.67 -45.88 2.63
C GLY A 806 -4.85 -44.41 2.29
N CYS A 807 -5.41 -43.64 3.22
CA CYS A 807 -5.56 -42.19 3.07
C CYS A 807 -4.78 -41.44 4.15
N MET A 808 -4.32 -40.23 3.84
CA MET A 808 -3.65 -39.32 4.76
C MET A 808 -4.27 -37.93 4.70
N ASP A 809 -4.27 -37.22 5.83
CA ASP A 809 -4.73 -35.85 5.95
C ASP A 809 -3.79 -35.09 6.92
N THR A 810 -3.62 -33.78 6.67
CA THR A 810 -2.94 -32.81 7.54
C THR A 810 -1.58 -33.32 8.04
N LEU A 811 -0.63 -33.51 7.11
CA LEU A 811 0.74 -33.87 7.49
C LEU A 811 1.52 -32.62 7.89
N GLN A 812 2.04 -32.62 9.11
CA GLN A 812 2.76 -31.50 9.70
C GLN A 812 4.14 -31.92 10.19
N VAL A 813 5.13 -31.05 9.98
CA VAL A 813 6.48 -31.18 10.54
C VAL A 813 6.80 -29.93 11.34
N TYR A 814 7.26 -30.08 12.57
CA TYR A 814 7.65 -28.99 13.46
C TYR A 814 9.15 -29.02 13.71
N GLN A 815 9.77 -27.84 13.78
CA GLN A 815 11.12 -27.70 14.30
C GLN A 815 11.03 -27.69 15.84
N GLY A 816 11.62 -28.69 16.50
CA GLY A 816 11.51 -28.91 17.93
C GLY A 816 10.71 -30.17 18.33
N ALA A 817 10.99 -30.66 19.53
CA ALA A 817 10.28 -31.77 20.15
C ALA A 817 9.00 -31.25 20.84
N LEU A 818 7.83 -31.56 20.29
CA LEU A 818 6.54 -31.14 20.88
C LEU A 818 6.22 -31.94 22.15
N THR A 819 5.67 -31.23 23.14
CA THR A 819 5.16 -31.85 24.37
C THR A 819 3.85 -32.61 24.09
N PRO A 820 3.47 -33.62 24.90
CA PRO A 820 2.20 -34.33 24.72
C PRO A 820 0.96 -33.44 24.61
N PRO A 821 0.82 -32.34 25.40
CA PRO A 821 -0.28 -31.39 25.22
C PRO A 821 -0.28 -30.60 23.90
N GLN A 822 0.85 -30.49 23.21
CA GLN A 822 0.95 -29.86 21.88
C GLN A 822 0.70 -30.85 20.74
N VAL A 823 0.87 -32.15 21.01
CA VAL A 823 0.56 -33.26 20.09
C VAL A 823 -0.93 -33.62 20.11
N ARG A 824 -1.60 -33.44 21.26
CA ARG A 824 -3.06 -33.48 21.37
C ARG A 824 -3.69 -32.24 20.75
#